data_AF-A0AAU2AYF5-F1
#
_entry.id   AF-A0AAU2AYF5-F1
#
_cell.length_a   1.000
_cell.length_b   1.000
_cell.length_c   1.000
_cell.angle_alpha   90.00
_cell.angle_beta   90.00
_cell.angle_gamma   90.00
#
_symmetry.space_group_name_H-M   'P 1'
#
loop_
_entity.id
_entity.type
_entity.pdbx_description
1 polymer ?
#
loop_
_entity_poly.entity_id
_entity_poly.type
_entity_poly.pdbx_seq_one_letter_code
_entity_poly.pdbx_strand_id
1 'polypeptide(L)'
;MDSRRFPFVDGAAGVLLDADGRITSWTPAAEQLLALRADEVCGRPARELLADPATWPALLAGRTADAWSGRAVVRSGRGEELRVVFQVLPLADGGTGPTSGTGPDDDNGPNDDNGRSSDNGDDGASRYFVLAAPAGLVAQWRQDQAFTQELFLQDRVGLAVFDERLRLVRTNTHLLPYTGLPPNLNGHRLGDFLQPDDAATVERHLHEVLETGRPLVLAEEVVRTIEDPGTGAVMAVSAFRLQAPDGHTIGVTALFTDVTELHRSGERLAVLHRATAAVGGSLSVAGTAEELAAVLAPGLADLAVVEIAEAVFSGEESAPDRDGRPALRRTAVATGPDDVAPDPSDPSEALDPPGRPGPSEQPDRRGPVSGSPATEPPTTEPPTTEPPATDAPALPPDLSPALSPAAMTAPLRARGVLLGRVTVRRAPHRPPYEPADLDLLREITARAALALDNARRYTRERRAAVGLQRSLLPPSQTETAAVSTASVYLPTDTATGIGGDWFDVIPLSSARVALVTGDVVGHGLEASATMGRLRTAVRTLADLDLEPDELLVHLDDLVSRLLVETDEPDADPDDEHGGSPGGPPGETPGARPGDRPGDRPGGRPGDEGWPAHRRAVASGATCVYAVYDPVSRRCAIASAGHPPPAVAAPDGTVEYVPVQPGPPLGVGGLPFEVTEVELAPGSLLALYTNGLIHGRGGDLDDGMDELRRRLALPGAVTAPLPELGRALVAGRPANARADDVTLLLARTRAVPAEATAAWPVDADPAAVALVRERATERLRAWGLEDLVFTTELVLSELVTNAIRYAGGPVEVRLIRAECLTCEVSDPSATQPRMRRARLTDEGGRGLYLVAQLTNRWGSRYTRQGKTIWAEQELP
;
A
#
# COMPACT_ATOMS: atom_id res chain seq x y z
N MET A 1 -65.52 -21.10 -21.46
CA MET A 1 -66.24 -19.97 -22.06
C MET A 1 -65.25 -19.23 -22.94
N ASP A 2 -65.54 -19.18 -24.25
CA ASP A 2 -64.62 -18.66 -25.28
C ASP A 2 -64.49 -17.13 -25.18
N SER A 3 -63.28 -16.63 -24.94
CA SER A 3 -62.92 -15.22 -24.69
C SER A 3 -63.14 -14.30 -25.90
N ARG A 4 -63.69 -14.83 -27.00
CA ARG A 4 -64.00 -14.14 -28.26
C ARG A 4 -65.35 -13.43 -28.28
N ARG A 5 -66.17 -13.54 -27.24
CA ARG A 5 -67.45 -12.82 -27.12
C ARG A 5 -67.18 -11.39 -26.63
N PHE A 6 -67.71 -10.37 -27.32
CA PHE A 6 -67.59 -8.95 -26.93
C PHE A 6 -67.85 -8.82 -25.42
N PRO A 7 -66.85 -8.50 -24.59
CA PRO A 7 -67.13 -8.18 -23.20
C PRO A 7 -67.79 -6.81 -23.16
N PHE A 8 -68.64 -6.62 -22.17
CA PHE A 8 -69.44 -5.42 -21.95
C PHE A 8 -68.51 -4.21 -21.81
N VAL A 9 -68.24 -3.57 -22.94
CA VAL A 9 -67.58 -2.28 -22.99
C VAL A 9 -68.52 -1.30 -22.30
N ASP A 10 -68.02 -0.60 -21.28
CA ASP A 10 -68.78 0.46 -20.64
C ASP A 10 -69.18 1.51 -21.69
N GLY A 11 -70.48 1.73 -21.87
CA GLY A 11 -71.01 2.58 -22.96
C GLY A 11 -71.29 1.87 -24.30
N ALA A 12 -71.32 0.54 -24.37
CA ALA A 12 -71.80 -0.17 -25.56
C ALA A 12 -73.28 0.11 -25.85
N ALA A 13 -73.59 0.47 -27.09
CA ALA A 13 -74.95 0.71 -27.57
C ALA A 13 -75.66 -0.63 -27.86
N GLY A 14 -76.68 -0.96 -27.08
CA GLY A 14 -77.59 -2.08 -27.33
C GLY A 14 -78.82 -1.65 -28.14
N VAL A 15 -79.19 -2.44 -29.14
CA VAL A 15 -80.37 -2.24 -30.00
C VAL A 15 -81.08 -3.57 -30.20
N LEU A 16 -82.41 -3.60 -30.05
CA LEU A 16 -83.22 -4.78 -30.34
C LEU A 16 -83.90 -4.63 -31.70
N LEU A 17 -83.79 -5.64 -32.54
CA LEU A 17 -84.41 -5.72 -33.86
C LEU A 17 -85.47 -6.83 -33.90
N ASP A 18 -86.56 -6.60 -34.63
CA ASP A 18 -87.52 -7.67 -34.98
C ASP A 18 -87.04 -8.51 -36.19
N ALA A 19 -87.86 -9.48 -36.59
CA ALA A 19 -87.57 -10.39 -37.70
C ALA A 19 -87.39 -9.68 -39.06
N ASP A 20 -88.02 -8.51 -39.21
CA ASP A 20 -87.93 -7.67 -40.41
C ASP A 20 -86.76 -6.66 -40.35
N GLY A 21 -85.97 -6.67 -39.27
CA GLY A 21 -84.83 -5.78 -39.06
C GLY A 21 -85.23 -4.36 -38.66
N ARG A 22 -86.42 -4.15 -38.08
CA ARG A 22 -86.86 -2.87 -37.51
C ARG A 22 -86.49 -2.77 -36.05
N ILE A 23 -86.17 -1.56 -35.63
CA ILE A 23 -85.72 -1.26 -34.27
C ILE A 23 -86.92 -1.25 -33.34
N THR A 24 -86.92 -2.16 -32.37
CA THR A 24 -87.99 -2.29 -31.37
C THR A 24 -87.59 -1.71 -30.01
N SER A 25 -86.30 -1.69 -29.70
CA SER A 25 -85.78 -1.12 -28.47
C SER A 25 -84.39 -0.54 -28.67
N TRP A 26 -84.07 0.47 -27.87
CA TRP A 26 -82.89 1.32 -28.01
C TRP A 26 -82.38 1.70 -26.63
N THR A 27 -81.11 1.40 -26.33
CA THR A 27 -80.54 1.68 -25.00
C THR A 27 -80.13 3.15 -24.85
N PRO A 28 -80.05 3.70 -23.63
CA PRO A 28 -79.55 5.06 -23.38
C PRO A 28 -78.12 5.29 -23.91
N ALA A 29 -77.26 4.27 -23.88
CA ALA A 29 -75.93 4.32 -24.48
C ALA A 29 -75.99 4.47 -26.01
N ALA A 30 -76.99 3.86 -26.68
CA ALA A 30 -77.24 4.05 -28.10
C ALA A 30 -77.76 5.47 -28.42
N GLU A 31 -78.60 6.05 -27.54
CA GLU A 31 -79.04 7.44 -27.69
C GLU A 31 -77.88 8.43 -27.59
N GLN A 32 -77.01 8.22 -26.61
CA GLN A 32 -75.84 9.06 -26.41
C GLN A 32 -74.83 8.90 -27.57
N LEU A 33 -74.59 7.67 -28.02
CA LEU A 33 -73.63 7.38 -29.08
C LEU A 33 -74.05 7.96 -30.43
N LEU A 34 -75.34 7.85 -30.77
CA LEU A 34 -75.86 8.27 -32.08
C LEU A 34 -76.57 9.62 -32.05
N ALA A 35 -76.72 10.25 -30.88
CA ALA A 35 -77.46 11.49 -30.68
C ALA A 35 -78.88 11.47 -31.27
N LEU A 36 -79.52 10.31 -31.21
CA LEU A 36 -80.89 10.05 -31.69
C LEU A 36 -81.69 9.44 -30.55
N ARG A 37 -82.91 9.93 -30.30
CA ARG A 37 -83.73 9.39 -29.21
C ARG A 37 -84.49 8.13 -29.64
N ALA A 38 -84.83 7.27 -28.68
CA ALA A 38 -85.54 6.03 -28.94
C ALA A 38 -86.88 6.26 -29.67
N ASP A 39 -87.60 7.34 -29.37
CA ASP A 39 -88.86 7.71 -30.04
C ASP A 39 -88.70 8.14 -31.51
N GLU A 40 -87.52 8.61 -31.90
CA GLU A 40 -87.21 9.03 -33.28
C GLU A 40 -86.80 7.86 -34.20
N VAL A 41 -86.39 6.73 -33.59
CA VAL A 41 -85.73 5.61 -34.28
C VAL A 41 -86.53 4.30 -34.16
N CYS A 42 -87.25 4.08 -33.07
CA CYS A 42 -88.08 2.89 -32.90
C CYS A 42 -89.18 2.81 -33.96
N GLY A 43 -89.37 1.62 -34.54
CA GLY A 43 -90.26 1.35 -35.66
C GLY A 43 -89.64 1.56 -37.04
N ARG A 44 -88.45 2.19 -37.14
CA ARG A 44 -87.73 2.37 -38.40
C ARG A 44 -86.83 1.16 -38.71
N PRO A 45 -86.59 0.84 -39.99
CA PRO A 45 -85.69 -0.24 -40.36
C PRO A 45 -84.24 0.16 -40.06
N ALA A 46 -83.46 -0.72 -39.42
CA ALA A 46 -82.10 -0.41 -38.98
C ALA A 46 -81.13 -0.04 -40.13
N ARG A 47 -81.45 -0.45 -41.37
CA ARG A 47 -80.72 -0.03 -42.58
C ARG A 47 -80.67 1.48 -42.80
N GLU A 48 -81.63 2.23 -42.28
CA GLU A 48 -81.67 3.69 -42.40
C GLU A 48 -80.65 4.40 -41.50
N LEU A 49 -80.09 3.70 -40.51
CA LEU A 49 -79.04 4.24 -39.66
C LEU A 49 -77.66 4.18 -40.31
N LEU A 50 -77.50 3.39 -41.38
CA LEU A 50 -76.26 3.30 -42.12
C LEU A 50 -76.00 4.58 -42.91
N ALA A 51 -74.74 5.02 -42.96
CA ALA A 51 -74.32 6.14 -43.80
C ALA A 51 -74.63 5.88 -45.29
N ASP A 52 -74.45 4.63 -45.73
CA ASP A 52 -74.89 4.13 -47.03
C ASP A 52 -75.81 2.90 -46.87
N PRO A 53 -77.13 3.06 -47.05
CA PRO A 53 -78.10 1.96 -46.97
C PRO A 53 -77.87 0.82 -47.97
N ALA A 54 -77.13 1.05 -49.06
CA ALA A 54 -76.81 0.03 -50.06
C ALA A 54 -75.85 -1.05 -49.52
N THR A 55 -75.19 -0.81 -48.40
CA THR A 55 -74.31 -1.79 -47.73
C THR A 55 -75.05 -2.83 -46.89
N TRP A 56 -76.36 -2.66 -46.66
CA TRP A 56 -77.20 -3.56 -45.85
C TRP A 56 -77.20 -5.03 -46.32
N PRO A 57 -77.35 -5.35 -47.62
CA PRO A 57 -77.32 -6.73 -48.09
C PRO A 57 -75.96 -7.41 -47.86
N ALA A 58 -74.86 -6.66 -47.99
CA ALA A 58 -73.51 -7.15 -47.76
C ALA A 58 -73.24 -7.45 -46.27
N LEU A 59 -73.81 -6.66 -45.34
CA LEU A 59 -73.72 -6.91 -43.90
C LEU A 59 -74.52 -8.16 -43.47
N LEU A 60 -75.62 -8.46 -44.15
CA LEU A 60 -76.46 -9.64 -43.90
C LEU A 60 -75.92 -10.91 -44.59
N ALA A 61 -75.11 -10.79 -45.63
CA ALA A 61 -74.53 -11.94 -46.35
C ALA A 61 -73.54 -12.76 -45.48
N GLY A 62 -72.98 -12.17 -44.43
CA GLY A 62 -72.11 -12.84 -43.46
C GLY A 62 -72.84 -13.47 -42.27
N ARG A 63 -74.17 -13.58 -42.33
CA ARG A 63 -75.01 -14.06 -41.24
C ARG A 63 -74.89 -15.59 -41.08
N THR A 64 -74.51 -16.02 -39.89
CA THR A 64 -74.56 -17.42 -39.47
C THR A 64 -75.84 -17.68 -38.66
N ALA A 65 -76.22 -18.95 -38.45
CA ALA A 65 -77.33 -19.31 -37.57
C ALA A 65 -77.08 -18.88 -36.10
N ASP A 66 -75.80 -18.82 -35.71
CA ASP A 66 -75.32 -18.30 -34.42
C ASP A 66 -74.99 -16.80 -34.47
N ALA A 67 -74.57 -16.25 -33.32
CA ALA A 67 -74.13 -14.86 -33.19
C ALA A 67 -73.05 -14.48 -34.21
N TRP A 68 -73.25 -13.39 -34.95
CA TRP A 68 -72.29 -12.87 -35.94
C TRP A 68 -71.82 -11.47 -35.59
N SER A 69 -70.68 -11.04 -36.11
CA SER A 69 -70.14 -9.70 -35.87
C SER A 69 -69.66 -9.04 -37.15
N GLY A 70 -69.63 -7.71 -37.18
CA GLY A 70 -69.31 -6.95 -38.38
C GLY A 70 -68.91 -5.51 -38.08
N ARG A 71 -68.60 -4.76 -39.15
CA ARG A 71 -68.27 -3.34 -39.10
C ARG A 71 -69.25 -2.57 -39.96
N ALA A 72 -69.76 -1.47 -39.46
CA ALA A 72 -70.67 -0.60 -40.19
C ALA A 72 -70.28 0.88 -40.00
N VAL A 73 -70.68 1.72 -40.94
CA VAL A 73 -70.63 3.18 -40.79
C VAL A 73 -72.06 3.66 -40.61
N VAL A 74 -72.36 4.26 -39.47
CA VAL A 74 -73.69 4.75 -39.11
C VAL A 74 -73.68 6.27 -39.06
N ARG A 75 -74.79 6.91 -39.44
CA ARG A 75 -74.93 8.37 -39.41
C ARG A 75 -75.59 8.77 -38.08
N SER A 76 -74.95 9.64 -37.33
CA SER A 76 -75.51 10.20 -36.09
C SER A 76 -76.62 11.22 -36.42
N GLY A 77 -77.49 11.51 -35.46
CA GLY A 77 -78.50 12.58 -35.56
C GLY A 77 -77.91 13.98 -35.76
N ARG A 78 -76.59 14.15 -35.57
CA ARG A 78 -75.86 15.38 -35.86
C ARG A 78 -75.25 15.41 -37.27
N GLY A 79 -75.47 14.37 -38.08
CA GLY A 79 -74.96 14.26 -39.45
C GLY A 79 -73.53 13.72 -39.57
N GLU A 80 -72.92 13.30 -38.46
CA GLU A 80 -71.56 12.73 -38.44
C GLU A 80 -71.58 11.24 -38.80
N GLU A 81 -70.56 10.78 -39.54
CA GLU A 81 -70.39 9.38 -39.86
C GLU A 81 -69.51 8.68 -38.81
N LEU A 82 -70.08 7.73 -38.07
CA LEU A 82 -69.44 6.99 -37.00
C LEU A 82 -69.18 5.55 -37.44
N ARG A 83 -67.92 5.12 -37.36
CA ARG A 83 -67.55 3.71 -37.60
C ARG A 83 -67.81 2.91 -36.34
N VAL A 84 -68.66 1.90 -36.43
CA VAL A 84 -69.01 1.00 -35.31
C VAL A 84 -68.65 -0.44 -35.63
N VAL A 85 -68.22 -1.17 -34.61
CA VAL A 85 -68.13 -2.64 -34.65
C VAL A 85 -69.33 -3.16 -33.88
N PHE A 86 -70.05 -4.12 -34.46
CA PHE A 86 -71.26 -4.67 -33.86
C PHE A 86 -71.17 -6.19 -33.76
N GLN A 87 -71.89 -6.74 -32.78
CA GLN A 87 -72.18 -8.15 -32.63
C GLN A 87 -73.69 -8.33 -32.54
N VAL A 88 -74.24 -9.24 -33.36
CA VAL A 88 -75.66 -9.58 -33.37
C VAL A 88 -75.84 -10.94 -32.72
N LEU A 89 -76.75 -11.01 -31.76
CA LEU A 89 -77.10 -12.19 -30.99
C LEU A 89 -78.58 -12.52 -31.30
N PRO A 90 -78.89 -13.71 -31.84
CA PRO A 90 -80.29 -14.12 -32.00
C PRO A 90 -80.93 -14.33 -30.62
N LEU A 91 -82.09 -13.74 -30.41
CA LEU A 91 -82.98 -13.98 -29.27
C LEU A 91 -84.11 -14.88 -29.77
N ALA A 92 -84.20 -16.09 -29.20
CA ALA A 92 -85.38 -16.92 -29.39
C ALA A 92 -86.56 -16.25 -28.64
N ASP A 93 -87.71 -16.08 -29.31
CA ASP A 93 -88.93 -15.60 -28.66
C ASP A 93 -89.42 -16.69 -27.68
N GLY A 94 -89.01 -16.55 -26.43
CA GLY A 94 -89.52 -17.35 -25.33
C GLY A 94 -90.92 -16.87 -24.95
N GLY A 95 -91.94 -17.70 -25.20
CA GLY A 95 -93.24 -17.58 -24.53
C GLY A 95 -93.04 -17.55 -23.01
N THR A 96 -93.70 -16.59 -22.36
CA THR A 96 -93.62 -16.31 -20.93
C THR A 96 -94.14 -17.46 -20.05
N GLY A 97 -93.40 -17.80 -18.99
CA GLY A 97 -93.97 -18.23 -17.71
C GLY A 97 -93.44 -19.56 -17.13
N PRO A 98 -93.25 -19.66 -15.80
CA PRO A 98 -92.28 -20.56 -15.17
C PRO A 98 -92.81 -21.97 -14.94
N THR A 99 -92.00 -23.00 -15.16
CA THR A 99 -92.24 -24.33 -14.59
C THR A 99 -91.14 -24.66 -13.59
N SER A 100 -91.47 -24.45 -12.32
CA SER A 100 -90.95 -25.25 -11.21
C SER A 100 -91.17 -26.74 -11.52
N GLY A 101 -90.13 -27.56 -11.39
CA GLY A 101 -90.25 -29.00 -11.59
C GLY A 101 -88.91 -29.71 -11.42
N THR A 102 -88.46 -29.82 -10.18
CA THR A 102 -87.48 -30.81 -9.71
C THR A 102 -87.89 -32.24 -10.09
N GLY A 103 -86.93 -33.06 -10.52
CA GLY A 103 -87.03 -34.53 -10.44
C GLY A 103 -86.24 -35.28 -11.53
N PRO A 104 -85.35 -36.24 -11.19
CA PRO A 104 -84.31 -36.73 -12.10
C PRO A 104 -84.62 -38.11 -12.72
N ASP A 105 -83.64 -38.59 -13.50
CA ASP A 105 -83.33 -39.98 -13.85
C ASP A 105 -83.83 -40.57 -15.20
N ASP A 106 -82.80 -41.06 -15.91
CA ASP A 106 -82.69 -42.36 -16.59
C ASP A 106 -83.39 -42.66 -17.94
N ASP A 107 -82.51 -42.72 -18.95
CA ASP A 107 -82.11 -43.96 -19.65
C ASP A 107 -82.93 -44.49 -20.85
N ASN A 108 -82.15 -44.98 -21.82
CA ASN A 108 -82.45 -45.79 -23.00
C ASN A 108 -83.11 -45.19 -24.27
N GLY A 109 -82.40 -45.39 -25.40
CA GLY A 109 -82.89 -45.23 -26.78
C GLY A 109 -83.68 -46.46 -27.27
N PRO A 110 -83.52 -46.88 -28.54
CA PRO A 110 -83.93 -46.22 -29.79
C PRO A 110 -85.05 -47.01 -30.51
N ASN A 111 -85.89 -46.35 -31.32
CA ASN A 111 -86.54 -46.86 -32.55
C ASN A 111 -87.69 -45.91 -32.97
N ASP A 112 -87.63 -45.36 -34.17
CA ASP A 112 -88.24 -45.88 -35.41
C ASP A 112 -89.76 -45.62 -35.52
N ASP A 113 -90.05 -44.77 -36.51
CA ASP A 113 -91.00 -45.00 -37.58
C ASP A 113 -92.28 -44.14 -37.66
N ASN A 114 -92.53 -43.73 -38.91
CA ASN A 114 -93.75 -43.20 -39.51
C ASN A 114 -94.26 -41.80 -39.15
N GLY A 115 -93.80 -40.83 -39.96
CA GLY A 115 -94.58 -40.41 -41.13
C GLY A 115 -95.91 -39.71 -40.87
N ARG A 116 -95.95 -38.42 -41.16
CA ARG A 116 -96.77 -37.85 -42.25
C ARG A 116 -96.52 -36.36 -42.42
N SER A 117 -96.36 -36.00 -43.67
CA SER A 117 -96.42 -34.66 -44.24
C SER A 117 -97.61 -33.83 -43.73
N SER A 118 -97.33 -32.60 -43.31
CA SER A 118 -98.13 -31.45 -43.73
C SER A 118 -97.29 -30.18 -43.64
N ASP A 119 -97.03 -29.66 -44.83
CA ASP A 119 -96.63 -28.30 -45.17
C ASP A 119 -97.39 -27.24 -44.35
N ASN A 120 -96.62 -26.28 -43.79
CA ASN A 120 -96.96 -24.96 -43.23
C ASN A 120 -95.84 -24.65 -42.21
N GLY A 121 -94.83 -23.83 -42.50
CA GLY A 121 -94.99 -22.46 -42.95
C GLY A 121 -95.38 -21.58 -41.75
N ASP A 122 -94.53 -21.50 -40.72
CA ASP A 122 -94.61 -20.44 -39.71
C ASP A 122 -93.20 -20.14 -39.17
N ASP A 123 -92.55 -19.15 -39.78
CA ASP A 123 -91.28 -18.57 -39.35
C ASP A 123 -91.53 -17.82 -38.02
N GLY A 124 -91.23 -18.48 -36.90
CA GLY A 124 -91.26 -17.85 -35.58
C GLY A 124 -90.32 -16.65 -35.56
N ALA A 125 -90.88 -15.45 -35.32
CA ALA A 125 -90.20 -14.17 -35.47
C ALA A 125 -88.83 -14.10 -34.75
N SER A 126 -87.77 -14.24 -35.53
CA SER A 126 -86.37 -13.95 -35.17
C SER A 126 -86.15 -12.58 -34.52
N ARG A 127 -86.08 -12.41 -33.19
CA ARG A 127 -85.60 -11.13 -32.63
C ARG A 127 -84.08 -11.13 -32.54
N TYR A 128 -83.43 -10.01 -32.81
CA TYR A 128 -81.96 -9.89 -32.77
C TYR A 128 -81.54 -8.81 -31.80
N PHE A 129 -80.64 -9.13 -30.87
CA PHE A 129 -79.97 -8.14 -30.04
C PHE A 129 -78.64 -7.74 -30.67
N VAL A 130 -78.50 -6.48 -31.03
CA VAL A 130 -77.28 -5.92 -31.61
C VAL A 130 -76.57 -5.11 -30.54
N LEU A 131 -75.35 -5.52 -30.20
CA LEU A 131 -74.44 -4.76 -29.36
C LEU A 131 -73.41 -4.09 -30.25
N ALA A 132 -73.31 -2.77 -30.21
CA ALA A 132 -72.42 -1.98 -31.04
C ALA A 132 -71.59 -1.00 -30.21
N ALA A 133 -70.34 -0.80 -30.60
CA ALA A 133 -69.46 0.19 -29.98
C ALA A 133 -68.62 0.88 -31.06
N PRO A 134 -68.13 2.12 -30.81
CA PRO A 134 -67.21 2.80 -31.71
C PRO A 134 -66.02 1.92 -32.07
N ALA A 135 -65.66 1.87 -33.36
CA ALA A 135 -64.55 1.05 -33.82
C ALA A 135 -63.21 1.43 -33.18
N GLY A 136 -63.01 2.71 -32.85
CA GLY A 136 -61.83 3.17 -32.09
C GLY A 136 -61.77 2.60 -30.68
N LEU A 137 -62.90 2.51 -29.99
CA LEU A 137 -63.00 1.99 -28.63
C LEU A 137 -62.77 0.47 -28.60
N VAL A 138 -63.37 -0.27 -29.54
CA VAL A 138 -63.14 -1.72 -29.68
C VAL A 138 -61.70 -2.03 -30.07
N ALA A 139 -61.08 -1.20 -30.92
CA ALA A 139 -59.67 -1.34 -31.27
C ALA A 139 -58.76 -1.12 -30.06
N GLN A 140 -59.02 -0.07 -29.26
CA GLN A 140 -58.28 0.21 -28.03
C GLN A 140 -58.44 -0.93 -27.01
N TRP A 141 -59.65 -1.42 -26.77
CA TRP A 141 -59.87 -2.56 -25.86
C TRP A 141 -59.12 -3.82 -26.33
N ARG A 142 -59.14 -4.13 -27.64
CA ARG A 142 -58.38 -5.26 -28.20
C ARG A 142 -56.88 -5.07 -28.03
N GLN A 143 -56.38 -3.84 -28.20
CA GLN A 143 -54.98 -3.49 -27.96
C GLN A 143 -54.62 -3.66 -26.48
N ASP A 144 -55.45 -3.19 -25.55
CA ASP A 144 -55.23 -3.31 -24.10
C ASP A 144 -55.25 -4.78 -23.64
N GLN A 145 -56.16 -5.59 -24.18
CA GLN A 145 -56.21 -7.04 -23.93
C GLN A 145 -55.01 -7.76 -24.51
N ALA A 146 -54.63 -7.47 -25.75
CA ALA A 146 -53.45 -8.07 -26.36
C ALA A 146 -52.19 -7.67 -25.58
N PHE A 147 -52.06 -6.41 -25.19
CA PHE A 147 -50.96 -5.92 -24.36
C PHE A 147 -50.91 -6.63 -22.99
N THR A 148 -52.04 -6.72 -22.30
CA THR A 148 -52.13 -7.42 -21.00
C THR A 148 -51.88 -8.92 -21.13
N GLN A 149 -52.32 -9.54 -22.23
CA GLN A 149 -52.06 -10.97 -22.46
C GLN A 149 -50.57 -11.20 -22.74
N GLU A 150 -49.97 -10.41 -23.63
CA GLU A 150 -48.54 -10.49 -23.98
C GLU A 150 -47.61 -10.18 -22.81
N LEU A 151 -47.98 -9.23 -21.94
CA LEU A 151 -47.23 -8.96 -20.70
C LEU A 151 -47.15 -10.19 -19.81
N PHE A 152 -48.22 -11.00 -19.76
CA PHE A 152 -48.27 -12.21 -18.95
C PHE A 152 -47.80 -13.48 -19.70
N LEU A 153 -47.26 -13.33 -20.91
CA LEU A 153 -46.59 -14.41 -21.66
C LEU A 153 -45.06 -14.26 -21.64
N GLN A 154 -44.53 -13.23 -20.98
CA GLN A 154 -43.08 -13.02 -20.86
C GLN A 154 -42.46 -13.98 -19.83
N ASP A 155 -41.35 -14.61 -20.21
CA ASP A 155 -40.65 -15.59 -19.34
C ASP A 155 -39.49 -14.98 -18.53
N ARG A 156 -39.01 -13.79 -18.89
CA ARG A 156 -37.80 -13.18 -18.28
C ARG A 156 -38.09 -12.21 -17.13
N VAL A 157 -39.36 -11.87 -16.91
CA VAL A 157 -39.76 -10.88 -15.92
C VAL A 157 -40.95 -11.43 -15.14
N GLY A 158 -40.75 -11.60 -13.83
CA GLY A 158 -41.77 -12.00 -12.88
C GLY A 158 -42.83 -10.93 -12.73
N LEU A 159 -44.09 -11.20 -13.04
CA LEU A 159 -45.22 -10.31 -12.81
C LEU A 159 -46.24 -11.02 -11.94
N ALA A 160 -46.64 -10.36 -10.85
CA ALA A 160 -47.68 -10.83 -9.96
C ALA A 160 -48.69 -9.71 -9.68
N VAL A 161 -49.96 -10.07 -9.66
CA VAL A 161 -51.05 -9.20 -9.21
C VAL A 161 -51.58 -9.77 -7.91
N PHE A 162 -51.59 -8.96 -6.87
CA PHE A 162 -52.11 -9.26 -5.56
C PHE A 162 -53.42 -8.51 -5.32
N ASP A 163 -54.38 -9.13 -4.63
CA ASP A 163 -55.60 -8.46 -4.15
C ASP A 163 -55.30 -7.56 -2.93
N GLU A 164 -56.34 -6.87 -2.43
CA GLU A 164 -56.26 -6.03 -1.21
C GLU A 164 -55.79 -6.80 0.05
N ARG A 165 -55.93 -8.14 0.05
CA ARG A 165 -55.49 -9.03 1.12
C ARG A 165 -54.14 -9.67 0.81
N LEU A 166 -53.39 -9.15 -0.15
CA LEU A 166 -52.09 -9.66 -0.60
C LEU A 166 -52.11 -11.14 -1.02
N ARG A 167 -53.26 -11.64 -1.53
CA ARG A 167 -53.33 -12.96 -2.17
C ARG A 167 -53.03 -12.83 -3.65
N LEU A 168 -52.27 -13.76 -4.19
CA LEU A 168 -51.93 -13.77 -5.60
C LEU A 168 -53.18 -14.04 -6.46
N VAL A 169 -53.57 -13.08 -7.29
CA VAL A 169 -54.73 -13.20 -8.20
C VAL A 169 -54.28 -13.73 -9.56
N ARG A 170 -53.11 -13.28 -10.02
CA ARG A 170 -52.57 -13.63 -11.33
C ARG A 170 -51.06 -13.53 -11.31
N THR A 171 -50.38 -14.45 -11.97
CA THR A 171 -48.96 -14.35 -12.27
C THR A 171 -48.66 -14.95 -13.64
N ASN A 172 -47.65 -14.43 -14.33
CA ASN A 172 -47.12 -14.98 -15.57
C ASN A 172 -45.98 -15.95 -15.35
N THR A 173 -45.43 -15.97 -14.15
CA THR A 173 -44.16 -16.62 -13.89
C THR A 173 -44.40 -17.80 -12.97
N HIS A 174 -43.80 -18.93 -13.35
CA HIS A 174 -43.32 -19.94 -12.40
C HIS A 174 -42.39 -19.20 -11.44
N LEU A 175 -42.94 -18.61 -10.37
CA LEU A 175 -42.48 -17.30 -9.85
C LEU A 175 -40.99 -17.18 -9.54
N LEU A 176 -40.23 -18.27 -9.42
CA LEU A 176 -38.78 -18.28 -9.35
C LEU A 176 -38.21 -19.58 -9.96
N PRO A 177 -36.95 -19.64 -10.47
CA PRO A 177 -36.30 -20.87 -10.94
C PRO A 177 -35.89 -21.82 -9.79
N TYR A 178 -36.72 -21.93 -8.75
CA TYR A 178 -36.39 -22.60 -7.50
C TYR A 178 -37.24 -23.84 -7.26
N THR A 179 -36.62 -24.80 -6.58
CA THR A 179 -37.26 -26.00 -6.06
C THR A 179 -38.27 -25.66 -4.96
N GLY A 180 -39.47 -26.27 -5.03
CA GLY A 180 -40.48 -26.23 -3.98
C GLY A 180 -41.61 -25.23 -4.10
N LEU A 181 -41.86 -24.71 -5.31
CA LEU A 181 -43.05 -23.89 -5.58
C LEU A 181 -44.27 -24.75 -5.96
N PRO A 182 -45.48 -24.41 -5.47
CA PRO A 182 -46.71 -25.02 -5.93
C PRO A 182 -46.95 -24.84 -7.45
N PRO A 183 -47.57 -25.81 -8.14
CA PRO A 183 -47.85 -25.74 -9.58
C PRO A 183 -48.91 -24.67 -9.95
N ASN A 184 -49.70 -24.21 -8.98
CA ASN A 184 -50.60 -23.08 -9.12
C ASN A 184 -50.47 -22.18 -7.88
N LEU A 185 -50.08 -20.93 -8.11
CA LEU A 185 -49.83 -19.97 -7.04
C LEU A 185 -51.03 -19.05 -6.78
N ASN A 186 -52.05 -19.08 -7.63
CA ASN A 186 -53.23 -18.22 -7.47
C ASN A 186 -54.01 -18.58 -6.19
N GLY A 187 -54.29 -17.59 -5.36
CA GLY A 187 -54.98 -17.69 -4.08
C GLY A 187 -54.05 -17.78 -2.85
N HIS A 188 -52.77 -18.07 -3.06
CA HIS A 188 -51.76 -18.18 -2.01
C HIS A 188 -51.18 -16.82 -1.60
N ARG A 189 -50.57 -16.79 -0.41
CA ARG A 189 -49.74 -15.69 0.09
C ARG A 189 -48.26 -16.01 -0.07
N LEU A 190 -47.40 -15.00 -0.02
CA LEU A 190 -45.95 -15.21 -0.13
C LEU A 190 -45.41 -16.10 1.01
N GLY A 191 -45.97 -15.95 2.22
CA GLY A 191 -45.61 -16.79 3.37
C GLY A 191 -46.00 -18.26 3.27
N ASP A 192 -46.77 -18.68 2.25
CA ASP A 192 -47.13 -20.09 2.06
C ASP A 192 -46.00 -20.91 1.41
N PHE A 193 -45.01 -20.24 0.79
CA PHE A 193 -43.92 -20.91 0.06
C PHE A 193 -42.53 -20.27 0.24
N LEU A 194 -42.45 -19.06 0.80
CA LEU A 194 -41.19 -18.43 1.20
C LEU A 194 -40.92 -18.59 2.70
N GLN A 195 -39.66 -18.45 3.10
CA GLN A 195 -39.30 -18.39 4.53
C GLN A 195 -40.06 -17.24 5.21
N PRO A 196 -40.52 -17.42 6.47
CA PRO A 196 -41.39 -16.45 7.15
C PRO A 196 -40.83 -15.02 7.21
N ASP A 197 -39.52 -14.87 7.45
CA ASP A 197 -38.85 -13.57 7.56
C ASP A 197 -38.76 -12.85 6.21
N ASP A 198 -38.44 -13.59 5.15
CA ASP A 198 -38.33 -13.07 3.78
C ASP A 198 -39.72 -12.68 3.26
N ALA A 199 -40.73 -13.53 3.49
CA ALA A 199 -42.13 -13.25 3.15
C ALA A 199 -42.66 -11.99 3.84
N ALA A 200 -42.42 -11.86 5.15
CA ALA A 200 -42.87 -10.72 5.93
C ALA A 200 -42.25 -9.40 5.43
N THR A 201 -40.99 -9.45 4.99
CA THR A 201 -40.28 -8.28 4.47
C THR A 201 -40.89 -7.80 3.15
N VAL A 202 -41.13 -8.72 2.20
CA VAL A 202 -41.77 -8.39 0.92
C VAL A 202 -43.23 -7.96 1.12
N GLU A 203 -44.01 -8.68 1.93
CA GLU A 203 -45.42 -8.35 2.21
C GLU A 203 -45.56 -6.96 2.87
N ARG A 204 -44.63 -6.58 3.75
CA ARG A 204 -44.59 -5.23 4.34
C ARG A 204 -44.42 -4.15 3.27
N HIS A 205 -43.51 -4.35 2.32
CA HIS A 205 -43.32 -3.41 1.21
C HIS A 205 -44.57 -3.32 0.31
N LEU A 206 -45.21 -4.45 0.00
CA LEU A 206 -46.46 -4.45 -0.78
C LEU A 206 -47.62 -3.77 -0.05
N HIS A 207 -47.71 -3.95 1.27
CA HIS A 207 -48.72 -3.31 2.10
C HIS A 207 -48.54 -1.78 2.14
N GLU A 208 -47.30 -1.30 2.27
CA GLU A 208 -47.00 0.13 2.23
C GLU A 208 -47.41 0.76 0.88
N VAL A 209 -47.21 0.06 -0.24
CA VAL A 209 -47.65 0.51 -1.57
C VAL A 209 -49.19 0.56 -1.65
N LEU A 210 -49.89 -0.43 -1.09
CA LEU A 210 -51.36 -0.44 -1.02
C LEU A 210 -51.91 0.79 -0.26
N GLU A 211 -51.38 1.03 0.94
CA GLU A 211 -51.86 2.10 1.82
C GLU A 211 -51.48 3.49 1.32
N THR A 212 -50.21 3.69 0.97
CA THR A 212 -49.67 5.02 0.65
C THR A 212 -49.86 5.40 -0.81
N GLY A 213 -49.93 4.41 -1.71
CA GLY A 213 -49.93 4.63 -3.16
C GLY A 213 -48.59 5.06 -3.75
N ARG A 214 -47.52 5.14 -2.95
CA ARG A 214 -46.17 5.40 -3.46
C ARG A 214 -45.60 4.12 -4.09
N PRO A 215 -45.08 4.16 -5.32
CA PRO A 215 -44.53 2.97 -5.94
C PRO A 215 -43.21 2.55 -5.27
N LEU A 216 -43.04 1.23 -5.10
CA LEU A 216 -41.76 0.63 -4.75
C LEU A 216 -40.95 0.44 -6.02
N VAL A 217 -39.68 0.84 -6.01
CA VAL A 217 -38.81 0.77 -7.20
C VAL A 217 -37.54 0.03 -6.83
N LEU A 218 -37.32 -1.12 -7.47
CA LEU A 218 -36.09 -1.93 -7.42
C LEU A 218 -35.57 -2.20 -6.00
N ALA A 219 -36.45 -2.56 -5.07
CA ALA A 219 -36.03 -3.02 -3.75
C ALA A 219 -35.40 -4.41 -3.88
N GLU A 220 -34.14 -4.57 -3.47
CA GLU A 220 -33.46 -5.86 -3.46
C GLU A 220 -33.80 -6.63 -2.18
N GLU A 221 -34.37 -7.82 -2.35
CA GLU A 221 -34.81 -8.68 -1.25
C GLU A 221 -34.20 -10.08 -1.39
N VAL A 222 -33.67 -10.61 -0.29
CA VAL A 222 -33.24 -12.01 -0.25
C VAL A 222 -34.46 -12.88 -0.07
N VAL A 223 -34.64 -13.84 -0.96
CA VAL A 223 -35.81 -14.71 -0.99
C VAL A 223 -35.36 -16.16 -0.94
N ARG A 224 -35.70 -16.85 0.15
CA ARG A 224 -35.50 -18.30 0.35
C ARG A 224 -36.83 -19.02 0.35
N THR A 225 -36.87 -20.22 -0.21
CA THR A 225 -38.07 -21.07 -0.17
C THR A 225 -38.09 -21.92 1.10
N ILE A 226 -39.26 -22.47 1.43
CA ILE A 226 -39.40 -23.39 2.57
C ILE A 226 -38.66 -24.71 2.30
N GLU A 227 -38.63 -25.17 1.04
CA GLU A 227 -37.98 -26.43 0.66
C GLU A 227 -36.47 -26.29 0.42
N ASP A 228 -35.98 -25.10 0.06
CA ASP A 228 -34.56 -24.80 -0.10
C ASP A 228 -34.13 -23.55 0.70
N PRO A 229 -33.89 -23.71 2.02
CA PRO A 229 -33.49 -22.61 2.89
C PRO A 229 -32.03 -22.16 2.71
N GLY A 230 -31.19 -22.93 1.99
CA GLY A 230 -29.75 -22.72 1.92
C GLY A 230 -29.26 -21.86 0.75
N THR A 231 -29.99 -21.87 -0.37
CA THR A 231 -29.53 -21.32 -1.66
C THR A 231 -30.29 -20.09 -2.13
N GLY A 232 -30.76 -19.27 -1.17
CA GLY A 232 -31.57 -18.07 -1.42
C GLY A 232 -31.04 -17.15 -2.53
N ALA A 233 -31.97 -16.42 -3.14
CA ALA A 233 -31.69 -15.53 -4.27
C ALA A 233 -32.00 -14.08 -3.96
N VAL A 234 -31.39 -13.16 -4.70
CA VAL A 234 -31.65 -11.73 -4.56
C VAL A 234 -32.62 -11.31 -5.66
N MET A 235 -33.80 -10.86 -5.24
CA MET A 235 -34.88 -10.44 -6.12
C MET A 235 -35.03 -8.92 -6.09
N ALA A 236 -35.01 -8.28 -7.25
CA ALA A 236 -35.40 -6.89 -7.39
C ALA A 236 -36.92 -6.79 -7.51
N VAL A 237 -37.57 -6.18 -6.52
CA VAL A 237 -39.02 -6.01 -6.42
C VAL A 237 -39.41 -4.58 -6.76
N SER A 238 -40.30 -4.41 -7.74
CA SER A 238 -40.95 -3.12 -8.02
C SER A 238 -42.45 -3.28 -7.96
N ALA A 239 -43.16 -2.41 -7.23
CA ALA A 239 -44.58 -2.59 -6.99
C ALA A 239 -45.38 -1.30 -7.17
N PHE A 240 -46.56 -1.43 -7.76
CA PHE A 240 -47.45 -0.32 -8.11
C PHE A 240 -48.87 -0.64 -7.67
N ARG A 241 -49.57 0.36 -7.15
CA ARG A 241 -50.97 0.23 -6.74
C ARG A 241 -51.88 0.09 -7.96
N LEU A 242 -52.75 -0.91 -7.95
CA LEU A 242 -53.75 -1.15 -8.98
C LEU A 242 -55.08 -0.52 -8.56
N GLN A 243 -55.62 0.36 -9.41
CA GLN A 243 -56.87 1.08 -9.15
C GLN A 243 -57.90 0.80 -10.24
N ALA A 244 -59.16 0.75 -9.86
CA ALA A 244 -60.27 0.67 -10.79
C ALA A 244 -60.51 2.02 -11.49
N PRO A 245 -61.29 2.04 -12.60
CA PRO A 245 -61.63 3.27 -13.31
C PRO A 245 -62.33 4.36 -12.47
N ASP A 246 -63.00 3.98 -11.38
CA ASP A 246 -63.67 4.89 -10.44
C ASP A 246 -62.75 5.39 -9.31
N GLY A 247 -61.48 4.97 -9.30
CA GLY A 247 -60.44 5.38 -8.36
C GLY A 247 -60.28 4.52 -7.10
N HIS A 248 -61.10 3.48 -6.87
CA HIS A 248 -60.88 2.58 -5.73
C HIS A 248 -59.70 1.64 -5.96
N THR A 249 -58.94 1.34 -4.91
CA THR A 249 -57.80 0.41 -4.98
C THR A 249 -58.33 -1.02 -5.08
N ILE A 250 -57.86 -1.80 -6.05
CA ILE A 250 -58.22 -3.22 -6.21
C ILE A 250 -57.08 -4.14 -5.73
N GLY A 251 -55.84 -3.63 -5.68
CA GLY A 251 -54.69 -4.46 -5.32
C GLY A 251 -53.35 -3.81 -5.61
N VAL A 252 -52.30 -4.63 -5.73
CA VAL A 252 -50.94 -4.22 -6.13
C VAL A 252 -50.42 -5.14 -7.21
N THR A 253 -49.76 -4.56 -8.22
CA THR A 253 -48.97 -5.31 -9.20
C THR A 253 -47.51 -5.21 -8.82
N ALA A 254 -46.81 -6.33 -8.73
CA ALA A 254 -45.40 -6.41 -8.42
C ALA A 254 -44.63 -7.08 -9.57
N LEU A 255 -43.44 -6.56 -9.81
CA LEU A 255 -42.43 -7.05 -10.72
C LEU A 255 -41.31 -7.68 -9.91
N PHE A 256 -40.86 -8.87 -10.31
CA PHE A 256 -39.76 -9.61 -9.70
C PHE A 256 -38.72 -9.93 -10.78
N THR A 257 -37.48 -9.54 -10.56
CA THR A 257 -36.36 -9.90 -11.43
C THR A 257 -35.27 -10.53 -10.58
N ASP A 258 -34.75 -11.69 -11.00
CA ASP A 258 -33.57 -12.29 -10.37
C ASP A 258 -32.34 -11.45 -10.71
N VAL A 259 -31.75 -10.86 -9.67
CA VAL A 259 -30.54 -10.03 -9.75
C VAL A 259 -29.39 -10.67 -8.98
N THR A 260 -29.47 -11.97 -8.67
CA THR A 260 -28.47 -12.68 -7.86
C THR A 260 -27.06 -12.56 -8.46
N GLU A 261 -26.89 -12.77 -9.77
CA GLU A 261 -25.58 -12.61 -10.42
C GLU A 261 -25.10 -11.15 -10.42
N LEU A 262 -26.01 -10.18 -10.59
CA LEU A 262 -25.68 -8.76 -10.57
C LEU A 262 -25.23 -8.32 -9.18
N HIS A 263 -25.96 -8.74 -8.13
CA HIS A 263 -25.62 -8.49 -6.73
C HIS A 263 -24.26 -9.11 -6.37
N ARG A 264 -24.06 -10.41 -6.67
CA ARG A 264 -22.78 -11.11 -6.46
C ARG A 264 -21.63 -10.45 -7.20
N SER A 265 -21.84 -9.98 -8.44
CA SER A 265 -20.81 -9.26 -9.20
C SER A 265 -20.46 -7.91 -8.55
N GLY A 266 -21.46 -7.20 -8.02
CA GLY A 266 -21.27 -5.98 -7.23
C GLY A 266 -20.47 -6.22 -5.94
N GLU A 267 -20.80 -7.27 -5.19
CA GLU A 267 -20.05 -7.67 -3.99
C GLU A 267 -18.60 -8.05 -4.31
N ARG A 268 -18.37 -8.84 -5.36
CA ARG A 268 -17.03 -9.21 -5.85
C ARG A 268 -16.21 -7.97 -6.21
N LEU A 269 -16.80 -7.01 -6.93
CA LEU A 269 -16.15 -5.75 -7.27
C LEU A 269 -15.83 -4.91 -6.02
N ALA A 270 -16.73 -4.87 -5.04
CA ALA A 270 -16.52 -4.16 -3.78
C ALA A 270 -15.35 -4.76 -2.98
N VAL A 271 -15.25 -6.09 -2.90
CA VAL A 271 -14.11 -6.79 -2.28
C VAL A 271 -12.81 -6.46 -3.02
N LEU A 272 -12.81 -6.53 -4.35
CA LEU A 272 -11.65 -6.19 -5.17
C LEU A 272 -11.19 -4.75 -4.97
N HIS A 273 -12.14 -3.81 -4.88
CA HIS A 273 -11.85 -2.40 -4.65
C HIS A 273 -11.24 -2.16 -3.26
N ARG A 274 -11.82 -2.75 -2.21
CA ARG A 274 -11.25 -2.71 -0.84
C ARG A 274 -9.85 -3.31 -0.78
N ALA A 275 -9.64 -4.45 -1.45
CA ALA A 275 -8.34 -5.11 -1.48
C ALA A 275 -7.30 -4.22 -2.16
N THR A 276 -7.66 -3.60 -3.29
CA THR A 276 -6.75 -2.69 -4.01
C THR A 276 -6.42 -1.42 -3.22
N ALA A 277 -7.37 -0.92 -2.44
CA ALA A 277 -7.16 0.26 -1.60
C ALA A 277 -6.29 -0.05 -0.35
N ALA A 278 -6.43 -1.24 0.24
CA ALA A 278 -5.65 -1.64 1.40
C ALA A 278 -4.22 -2.04 1.02
N VAL A 279 -4.08 -2.86 -0.02
CA VAL A 279 -2.82 -3.45 -0.47
C VAL A 279 -2.01 -2.43 -1.25
N GLY A 280 -1.12 -1.73 -0.55
CA GLY A 280 -0.22 -0.73 -1.16
C GLY A 280 0.06 0.49 -0.28
N GLY A 281 -0.63 0.63 0.85
CA GLY A 281 -0.37 1.70 1.83
C GLY A 281 0.92 1.51 2.63
N SER A 282 1.44 0.28 2.69
CA SER A 282 2.59 -0.10 3.51
C SER A 282 3.75 -0.65 2.68
N LEU A 283 4.97 -0.28 3.05
CA LEU A 283 6.22 -0.91 2.55
C LEU A 283 6.72 -2.03 3.49
N SER A 284 5.84 -2.53 4.37
CA SER A 284 6.13 -3.64 5.28
C SER A 284 5.53 -4.94 4.77
N VAL A 285 6.36 -5.98 4.65
CA VAL A 285 5.91 -7.34 4.27
C VAL A 285 4.84 -7.86 5.21
N ALA A 286 5.01 -7.68 6.53
CA ALA A 286 4.03 -8.10 7.53
C ALA A 286 2.75 -7.27 7.45
N GLY A 287 2.88 -5.95 7.33
CA GLY A 287 1.72 -5.04 7.24
C GLY A 287 0.84 -5.34 6.02
N THR A 288 1.45 -5.53 4.84
CA THR A 288 0.70 -5.90 3.63
C THR A 288 0.02 -7.27 3.77
N ALA A 289 0.62 -8.22 4.49
CA ALA A 289 0.01 -9.53 4.76
C ALA A 289 -1.22 -9.40 5.67
N GLU A 290 -1.12 -8.58 6.72
CA GLU A 290 -2.21 -8.30 7.66
C GLU A 290 -3.37 -7.57 6.99
N GLU A 291 -3.08 -6.54 6.20
CA GLU A 291 -4.07 -5.80 5.39
C GLU A 291 -4.81 -6.75 4.42
N LEU A 292 -4.06 -7.64 3.75
CA LEU A 292 -4.65 -8.62 2.84
C LEU A 292 -5.57 -9.60 3.58
N ALA A 293 -5.14 -10.15 4.71
CA ALA A 293 -5.97 -11.07 5.51
C ALA A 293 -7.25 -10.37 6.00
N ALA A 294 -7.11 -9.15 6.52
CA ALA A 294 -8.21 -8.36 7.06
C ALA A 294 -9.26 -7.97 6.01
N VAL A 295 -8.88 -7.80 4.74
CA VAL A 295 -9.85 -7.55 3.66
C VAL A 295 -10.55 -8.83 3.20
N LEU A 296 -9.82 -9.95 3.14
CA LEU A 296 -10.35 -11.21 2.62
C LEU A 296 -11.36 -11.86 3.56
N ALA A 297 -11.20 -11.74 4.87
CA ALA A 297 -12.09 -12.39 5.82
C ALA A 297 -13.55 -11.85 5.75
N PRO A 298 -13.86 -10.60 6.13
CA PRO A 298 -15.25 -10.11 6.09
C PRO A 298 -15.89 -10.14 4.68
N GLY A 299 -15.10 -10.07 3.61
CA GLY A 299 -15.59 -9.99 2.23
C GLY A 299 -15.74 -11.31 1.47
N LEU A 300 -14.89 -12.30 1.71
CA LEU A 300 -14.80 -13.50 0.86
C LEU A 300 -14.85 -14.82 1.67
N ALA A 301 -14.49 -14.81 2.96
CA ALA A 301 -14.18 -16.02 3.72
C ALA A 301 -14.28 -15.87 5.25
N ASP A 302 -14.73 -16.86 5.99
CA ASP A 302 -14.78 -16.76 7.46
C ASP A 302 -13.38 -16.85 8.12
N LEU A 303 -12.39 -17.40 7.40
CA LEU A 303 -10.98 -17.40 7.81
C LEU A 303 -10.09 -17.11 6.60
N ALA A 304 -9.16 -16.17 6.74
CA ALA A 304 -8.10 -15.88 5.78
C ALA A 304 -6.73 -16.06 6.43
N VAL A 305 -5.85 -16.83 5.78
CA VAL A 305 -4.48 -17.11 6.22
C VAL A 305 -3.52 -16.70 5.11
N VAL A 306 -2.54 -15.87 5.46
CA VAL A 306 -1.46 -15.45 4.56
C VAL A 306 -0.14 -16.02 5.05
N GLU A 307 0.50 -16.79 4.19
CA GLU A 307 1.80 -17.43 4.43
C GLU A 307 2.82 -16.82 3.47
N ILE A 308 3.92 -16.30 4.00
CA ILE A 308 4.98 -15.63 3.23
C ILE A 308 6.28 -16.39 3.39
N ALA A 309 7.06 -16.52 2.32
CA ALA A 309 8.35 -17.17 2.40
C ALA A 309 9.34 -16.39 3.29
N GLU A 310 10.11 -17.10 4.13
CA GLU A 310 11.00 -16.48 5.12
C GLU A 310 12.02 -15.52 4.48
N ALA A 311 12.54 -15.85 3.30
CA ALA A 311 13.47 -15.02 2.53
C ALA A 311 12.91 -13.64 2.14
N VAL A 312 11.59 -13.48 2.04
CA VAL A 312 10.96 -12.21 1.67
C VAL A 312 11.16 -11.16 2.78
N PHE A 313 11.20 -11.58 4.05
CA PHE A 313 11.48 -10.69 5.19
C PHE A 313 12.94 -10.20 5.22
N SER A 314 13.87 -10.94 4.61
CA SER A 314 15.26 -10.50 4.44
C SER A 314 15.48 -9.71 3.14
N GLY A 315 14.45 -9.53 2.31
CA GLY A 315 14.57 -8.91 0.99
C GLY A 315 15.19 -9.83 -0.07
N GLU A 316 15.38 -11.11 0.25
CA GLU A 316 15.95 -12.10 -0.65
C GLU A 316 14.86 -12.77 -1.49
N GLU A 317 15.28 -13.45 -2.56
CA GLU A 317 14.38 -14.27 -3.36
C GLU A 317 14.21 -15.63 -2.69
N SER A 318 12.99 -16.15 -2.67
CA SER A 318 12.75 -17.45 -2.06
C SER A 318 13.39 -18.55 -2.90
N ALA A 319 14.46 -19.14 -2.39
CA ALA A 319 15.03 -20.36 -2.94
C ALA A 319 14.18 -21.56 -2.48
N PRO A 320 13.77 -22.46 -3.38
CA PRO A 320 13.12 -23.71 -2.97
C PRO A 320 14.07 -24.56 -2.13
N ASP A 321 13.54 -25.27 -1.13
CA ASP A 321 14.30 -26.23 -0.33
C ASP A 321 14.74 -27.47 -1.15
N ARG A 322 15.35 -28.45 -0.48
CA ARG A 322 15.79 -29.72 -1.10
C ARG A 322 14.66 -30.53 -1.75
N ASP A 323 13.41 -30.30 -1.33
CA ASP A 323 12.19 -30.93 -1.82
C ASP A 323 11.41 -30.01 -2.79
N GLY A 324 11.99 -28.86 -3.20
CA GLY A 324 11.36 -27.92 -4.13
C GLY A 324 10.36 -26.95 -3.49
N ARG A 325 10.25 -26.92 -2.16
CA ARG A 325 9.22 -26.15 -1.43
C ARG A 325 9.82 -24.89 -0.79
N PRO A 326 9.19 -23.70 -0.92
CA PRO A 326 9.63 -22.53 -0.17
C PRO A 326 9.30 -22.70 1.31
N ALA A 327 10.23 -22.30 2.20
CA ALA A 327 9.96 -22.25 3.63
C ALA A 327 8.97 -21.11 3.93
N LEU A 328 7.68 -21.47 4.05
CA LEU A 328 6.60 -20.51 4.33
C LEU A 328 6.40 -20.32 5.82
N ARG A 329 6.22 -19.07 6.21
CA ARG A 329 5.86 -18.63 7.55
C ARG A 329 4.46 -18.05 7.53
N ARG A 330 3.59 -18.55 8.41
CA ARG A 330 2.28 -17.95 8.66
C ARG A 330 2.47 -16.55 9.22
N THR A 331 2.10 -15.56 8.42
CA THR A 331 2.40 -14.15 8.67
C THR A 331 1.17 -13.40 9.20
N ALA A 332 0.01 -13.66 8.62
CA ALA A 332 -1.25 -13.04 9.04
C ALA A 332 -2.40 -14.03 9.03
N VAL A 333 -3.33 -13.83 9.96
CA VAL A 333 -4.59 -14.57 10.07
C VAL A 333 -5.69 -13.57 10.41
N ALA A 334 -6.83 -13.64 9.74
CA ALA A 334 -8.01 -12.86 10.06
C ALA A 334 -9.27 -13.73 10.00
N THR A 335 -10.21 -13.48 10.91
CA THR A 335 -11.51 -14.14 10.98
C THR A 335 -12.64 -13.18 10.62
N GLY A 336 -13.73 -13.73 10.09
CA GLY A 336 -14.94 -12.99 9.78
C GLY A 336 -15.70 -12.53 11.05
N PRO A 337 -16.68 -11.63 10.91
CA PRO A 337 -17.44 -11.07 12.03
C PRO A 337 -18.36 -12.07 12.75
N ASP A 338 -18.71 -13.18 12.11
CA ASP A 338 -19.44 -14.29 12.74
C ASP A 338 -18.44 -15.23 13.41
N ASP A 339 -18.20 -14.96 14.69
CA ASP A 339 -17.18 -15.58 15.54
C ASP A 339 -17.47 -17.08 15.78
N VAL A 340 -17.12 -17.94 14.82
CA VAL A 340 -16.96 -19.37 15.07
C VAL A 340 -15.54 -19.56 15.59
N ALA A 341 -15.40 -19.62 16.91
CA ALA A 341 -14.16 -20.06 17.53
C ALA A 341 -13.79 -21.45 16.97
N PRO A 342 -12.54 -21.65 16.50
CA PRO A 342 -12.10 -22.94 15.96
C PRO A 342 -12.30 -24.04 17.01
N ASP A 343 -12.78 -25.21 16.61
CA ASP A 343 -13.03 -26.34 17.51
C ASP A 343 -11.67 -26.93 17.94
N PRO A 344 -11.30 -26.88 19.23
CA PRO A 344 -10.01 -27.37 19.71
C PRO A 344 -9.85 -28.90 19.64
N SER A 345 -10.88 -29.64 19.20
CA SER A 345 -10.85 -31.10 19.10
C SER A 345 -10.53 -31.64 17.70
N ASP A 346 -10.45 -30.78 16.66
CA ASP A 346 -9.96 -31.15 15.33
C ASP A 346 -8.45 -30.83 15.19
N PRO A 347 -7.57 -31.84 15.02
CA PRO A 347 -6.13 -31.60 14.85
C PRO A 347 -5.78 -30.81 13.58
N SER A 348 -6.73 -30.60 12.66
CA SER A 348 -6.60 -29.69 11.50
C SER A 348 -6.95 -28.23 11.80
N GLU A 349 -7.56 -27.93 12.96
CA GLU A 349 -7.97 -26.59 13.41
C GLU A 349 -7.11 -26.03 14.56
N ALA A 350 -6.10 -26.77 15.03
CA ALA A 350 -5.12 -26.25 15.99
C ALA A 350 -4.31 -25.11 15.35
N LEU A 351 -4.71 -23.86 15.60
CA LEU A 351 -3.98 -22.68 15.17
C LEU A 351 -2.69 -22.53 15.98
N ASP A 352 -1.55 -22.78 15.34
CA ASP A 352 -0.25 -22.31 15.84
C ASP A 352 -0.22 -20.76 15.80
N PRO A 353 0.38 -20.11 16.82
CA PRO A 353 0.50 -18.65 16.86
C PRO A 353 1.38 -18.13 15.71
N PRO A 354 1.12 -16.90 15.22
CA PRO A 354 1.94 -16.28 14.17
C PRO A 354 3.41 -16.23 14.58
N GLY A 355 4.31 -16.63 13.68
CA GLY A 355 5.77 -16.59 13.92
C GLY A 355 6.50 -17.93 14.00
N ARG A 356 5.83 -19.08 13.86
CA ARG A 356 6.49 -20.40 13.72
C ARG A 356 6.50 -20.87 12.26
N PRO A 357 7.57 -21.54 11.79
CA PRO A 357 7.52 -22.29 10.53
C PRO A 357 6.44 -23.36 10.64
N GLY A 358 5.51 -23.39 9.67
CA GLY A 358 4.41 -24.36 9.67
C GLY A 358 4.95 -25.80 9.55
N PRO A 359 4.25 -26.81 10.10
CA PRO A 359 4.65 -28.19 9.91
C PRO A 359 4.61 -28.52 8.42
N SER A 360 5.72 -29.04 7.89
CA SER A 360 5.71 -29.69 6.58
C SER A 360 4.72 -30.86 6.66
N GLU A 361 3.56 -30.77 6.00
CA GLU A 361 2.65 -31.90 5.88
C GLU A 361 3.40 -33.06 5.20
N GLN A 362 3.78 -34.05 6.00
CA GLN A 362 4.22 -35.35 5.52
C GLN A 362 2.97 -36.10 5.05
N PRO A 363 2.97 -36.68 3.84
CA PRO A 363 1.86 -37.52 3.42
C PRO A 363 1.81 -38.75 4.32
N ASP A 364 0.62 -38.95 4.87
CA ASP A 364 0.11 -40.05 5.69
C ASP A 364 0.96 -41.35 5.64
N ARG A 365 1.81 -41.56 6.65
CA ARG A 365 2.47 -42.84 6.88
C ARG A 365 1.47 -43.83 7.50
N ARG A 366 0.65 -44.49 6.68
CA ARG A 366 0.00 -45.74 7.08
C ARG A 366 1.03 -46.88 7.11
N GLY A 367 1.44 -47.26 8.33
CA GLY A 367 2.12 -48.53 8.61
C GLY A 367 1.12 -49.65 8.95
N PRO A 368 1.53 -50.93 8.83
CA PRO A 368 0.66 -52.07 8.51
C PRO A 368 0.13 -52.84 9.72
N VAL A 369 -0.94 -53.66 9.54
CA VAL A 369 -1.01 -55.11 9.86
C VAL A 369 -2.47 -55.63 9.91
N SER A 370 -2.70 -56.74 9.17
CA SER A 370 -3.73 -57.81 9.32
C SER A 370 -5.22 -57.46 9.08
N GLY A 371 -6.01 -58.16 8.26
CA GLY A 371 -5.81 -59.36 7.46
C GLY A 371 -7.13 -59.80 6.78
N SER A 372 -6.97 -60.50 5.65
CA SER A 372 -7.95 -61.32 4.90
C SER A 372 -9.00 -60.68 3.97
N PRO A 373 -9.36 -61.40 2.89
CA PRO A 373 -9.54 -60.83 1.56
C PRO A 373 -11.01 -60.88 1.07
N ALA A 374 -11.37 -59.95 0.19
CA ALA A 374 -12.53 -60.12 -0.69
C ALA A 374 -12.19 -59.56 -2.08
N THR A 375 -12.38 -60.44 -3.05
CA THR A 375 -12.09 -60.39 -4.49
C THR A 375 -13.06 -59.49 -5.25
N GLU A 376 -12.59 -58.90 -6.36
CA GLU A 376 -13.27 -58.59 -7.66
C GLU A 376 -13.00 -57.17 -8.21
N PRO A 377 -13.07 -56.92 -9.54
CA PRO A 377 -11.98 -57.09 -10.51
C PRO A 377 -11.62 -55.74 -11.20
N PRO A 378 -10.62 -55.69 -12.11
CA PRO A 378 -10.16 -54.45 -12.72
C PRO A 378 -10.98 -54.10 -13.97
N THR A 379 -11.36 -52.83 -14.13
CA THR A 379 -11.80 -52.29 -15.42
C THR A 379 -10.70 -51.39 -15.99
N THR A 380 -10.12 -51.90 -17.07
CA THR A 380 -9.07 -51.32 -17.88
C THR A 380 -9.65 -50.26 -18.82
N GLU A 381 -9.14 -49.04 -18.80
CA GLU A 381 -9.06 -48.20 -20.01
C GLU A 381 -7.70 -47.46 -20.01
N PRO A 382 -6.93 -47.48 -21.12
CA PRO A 382 -5.65 -46.79 -21.21
C PRO A 382 -5.84 -45.32 -21.60
N PRO A 383 -4.96 -44.40 -21.17
CA PRO A 383 -4.98 -43.03 -21.66
C PRO A 383 -4.31 -42.94 -23.04
N THR A 384 -5.00 -42.36 -24.01
CA THR A 384 -4.37 -41.87 -25.25
C THR A 384 -3.49 -40.67 -24.94
N THR A 385 -2.21 -40.81 -25.25
CA THR A 385 -1.14 -39.84 -25.05
C THR A 385 -1.15 -38.82 -26.21
N GLU A 386 -1.37 -37.55 -25.91
CA GLU A 386 -0.83 -36.42 -26.69
C GLU A 386 0.23 -35.71 -25.83
N PRO A 387 1.40 -35.32 -26.38
CA PRO A 387 2.49 -34.77 -25.58
C PRO A 387 2.24 -33.27 -25.32
N PRO A 388 2.45 -32.75 -24.09
CA PRO A 388 2.46 -31.31 -23.90
C PRO A 388 3.80 -30.74 -24.32
N ALA A 389 3.71 -29.63 -25.05
CA ALA A 389 4.82 -28.77 -25.39
C ALA A 389 5.18 -27.85 -24.20
N THR A 390 6.49 -27.63 -24.05
CA THR A 390 7.16 -26.48 -23.40
C THR A 390 7.24 -26.49 -21.87
N ASP A 391 8.44 -26.81 -21.39
CA ASP A 391 8.89 -26.76 -20.00
C ASP A 391 8.77 -25.35 -19.38
N ALA A 392 7.70 -25.13 -18.63
CA ALA A 392 7.76 -24.33 -17.40
C ALA A 392 7.87 -25.31 -16.23
N PRO A 393 8.76 -25.10 -15.24
CA PRO A 393 8.86 -26.01 -14.10
C PRO A 393 7.48 -26.12 -13.43
N ALA A 394 6.90 -27.32 -13.46
CA ALA A 394 5.60 -27.61 -12.88
C ALA A 394 5.62 -27.22 -11.40
N LEU A 395 4.56 -26.54 -10.95
CA LEU A 395 4.40 -26.24 -9.54
C LEU A 395 4.35 -27.55 -8.75
N PRO A 396 4.97 -27.63 -7.57
CA PRO A 396 4.63 -28.70 -6.65
C PRO A 396 3.10 -28.67 -6.39
N PRO A 397 2.43 -29.83 -6.35
CA PRO A 397 0.97 -29.94 -6.36
C PRO A 397 0.30 -29.14 -5.23
N ASP A 398 0.96 -28.99 -4.08
CA ASP A 398 0.45 -28.27 -2.90
C ASP A 398 0.42 -26.73 -3.06
N LEU A 399 1.08 -26.19 -4.08
CA LEU A 399 1.15 -24.74 -4.35
C LEU A 399 0.34 -24.32 -5.58
N SER A 400 -0.31 -25.28 -6.24
CA SER A 400 -1.23 -25.02 -7.34
C SER A 400 -2.51 -24.39 -6.80
N PRO A 401 -3.16 -23.49 -7.57
CA PRO A 401 -4.44 -22.95 -7.15
C PRO A 401 -5.44 -24.09 -6.95
N ALA A 402 -5.98 -24.20 -5.74
CA ALA A 402 -6.88 -25.27 -5.34
C ALA A 402 -8.23 -24.67 -4.97
N LEU A 403 -9.30 -25.36 -5.36
CA LEU A 403 -10.69 -25.01 -5.09
C LEU A 403 -11.39 -26.23 -4.54
N SER A 404 -11.95 -26.10 -3.34
CA SER A 404 -12.91 -27.02 -2.76
C SER A 404 -14.17 -26.24 -2.34
N PRO A 405 -15.31 -26.91 -2.08
CA PRO A 405 -16.54 -26.22 -1.66
C PRO A 405 -16.36 -25.32 -0.42
N ALA A 406 -15.42 -25.67 0.47
CA ALA A 406 -15.18 -24.96 1.73
C ALA A 406 -13.88 -24.15 1.78
N ALA A 407 -12.96 -24.30 0.81
CA ALA A 407 -11.65 -23.65 0.86
C ALA A 407 -11.08 -23.32 -0.52
N MET A 408 -10.39 -22.19 -0.64
CA MET A 408 -9.60 -21.83 -1.82
C MET A 408 -8.18 -21.45 -1.43
N THR A 409 -7.25 -21.71 -2.33
CA THR A 409 -5.84 -21.38 -2.16
C THR A 409 -5.28 -20.77 -3.43
N ALA A 410 -4.54 -19.67 -3.31
CA ALA A 410 -3.90 -18.98 -4.44
C ALA A 410 -2.46 -18.55 -4.10
N PRO A 411 -1.50 -18.71 -5.03
CA PRO A 411 -0.11 -18.32 -4.81
C PRO A 411 0.08 -16.79 -4.94
N LEU A 412 0.94 -16.22 -4.09
CA LEU A 412 1.40 -14.84 -4.20
C LEU A 412 2.62 -14.82 -5.11
N ARG A 413 2.43 -14.45 -6.38
CA ARG A 413 3.49 -14.41 -7.39
C ARG A 413 3.65 -13.05 -8.04
N ALA A 414 4.88 -12.58 -8.07
CA ALA A 414 5.25 -11.36 -8.77
C ALA A 414 6.49 -11.62 -9.63
N ARG A 415 6.43 -11.23 -10.91
CA ARG A 415 7.57 -11.29 -11.84
C ARG A 415 8.25 -12.67 -11.91
N GLY A 416 7.47 -13.74 -11.82
CA GLY A 416 7.96 -15.13 -11.87
C GLY A 416 8.42 -15.71 -10.51
N VAL A 417 8.45 -14.90 -9.45
CA VAL A 417 8.88 -15.31 -8.10
C VAL A 417 7.69 -15.66 -7.23
N LEU A 418 7.75 -16.80 -6.53
CA LEU A 418 6.79 -17.16 -5.49
C LEU A 418 7.18 -16.49 -4.17
N LEU A 419 6.34 -15.57 -3.70
CA LEU A 419 6.54 -14.83 -2.44
C LEU A 419 5.81 -15.47 -1.26
N GLY A 420 4.77 -16.24 -1.53
CA GLY A 420 3.91 -16.80 -0.51
C GLY A 420 2.64 -17.41 -1.08
N ARG A 421 1.63 -17.58 -0.23
CA ARG A 421 0.33 -18.16 -0.57
C ARG A 421 -0.75 -17.58 0.34
N VAL A 422 -1.96 -17.52 -0.18
CA VAL A 422 -3.16 -17.17 0.56
C VAL A 422 -4.11 -18.36 0.56
N THR A 423 -4.64 -18.68 1.73
CA THR A 423 -5.67 -19.69 1.91
C THR A 423 -6.87 -19.06 2.59
N VAL A 424 -8.05 -19.28 2.02
CA VAL A 424 -9.32 -18.79 2.55
C VAL A 424 -10.30 -19.94 2.76
N ARG A 425 -11.06 -19.91 3.85
CA ARG A 425 -12.05 -20.95 4.20
C ARG A 425 -13.40 -20.34 4.52
N ARG A 426 -14.48 -21.02 4.11
CA ARG A 426 -15.86 -20.70 4.47
C ARG A 426 -16.41 -21.75 5.42
N ALA A 427 -17.22 -21.31 6.37
CA ALA A 427 -18.01 -22.16 7.22
C ALA A 427 -19.29 -22.63 6.46
N PRO A 428 -19.93 -23.73 6.90
CA PRO A 428 -21.04 -24.35 6.17
C PRO A 428 -22.30 -23.47 5.98
N HIS A 429 -22.39 -22.34 6.69
CA HIS A 429 -23.52 -21.41 6.59
C HIS A 429 -23.44 -20.48 5.37
N ARG A 430 -22.27 -20.37 4.72
CA ARG A 430 -22.09 -19.63 3.47
C ARG A 430 -22.21 -20.56 2.26
N PRO A 431 -22.65 -20.05 1.08
CA PRO A 431 -22.65 -20.82 -0.15
C PRO A 431 -21.22 -21.30 -0.51
N PRO A 432 -21.10 -22.48 -1.14
CA PRO A 432 -19.81 -23.04 -1.52
C PRO A 432 -19.08 -22.14 -2.52
N TYR A 433 -17.75 -22.25 -2.56
CA TYR A 433 -16.96 -21.47 -3.52
C TYR A 433 -17.22 -21.90 -4.97
N GLU A 434 -17.37 -20.90 -5.84
CA GLU A 434 -17.50 -21.07 -7.28
C GLU A 434 -16.17 -20.80 -8.00
N PRO A 435 -15.96 -21.29 -9.25
CA PRO A 435 -14.77 -20.96 -10.04
C PRO A 435 -14.50 -19.46 -10.18
N ALA A 436 -15.56 -18.64 -10.27
CA ALA A 436 -15.45 -17.18 -10.33
C ALA A 436 -14.85 -16.57 -9.05
N ASP A 437 -15.04 -17.20 -7.89
CA ASP A 437 -14.44 -16.73 -6.63
C ASP A 437 -12.93 -17.01 -6.59
N LEU A 438 -12.49 -18.10 -7.22
CA LEU A 438 -11.05 -18.40 -7.37
C LEU A 438 -10.38 -17.38 -8.29
N ASP A 439 -11.05 -16.97 -9.37
CA ASP A 439 -10.52 -15.95 -10.28
C ASP A 439 -10.42 -14.58 -9.60
N LEU A 440 -11.41 -14.20 -8.78
CA LEU A 440 -11.32 -13.03 -7.92
C LEU A 440 -10.14 -13.12 -6.94
N LEU A 441 -9.96 -14.27 -6.27
CA LEU A 441 -8.83 -14.47 -5.35
C LEU A 441 -7.49 -14.37 -6.08
N ARG A 442 -7.38 -14.91 -7.31
CA ARG A 442 -6.18 -14.79 -8.16
C ARG A 442 -5.88 -13.34 -8.51
N GLU A 443 -6.90 -12.55 -8.83
CA GLU A 443 -6.71 -11.13 -9.14
C GLU A 443 -6.22 -10.33 -7.93
N ILE A 444 -6.84 -10.57 -6.76
CA ILE A 444 -6.42 -9.95 -5.48
C ILE A 444 -4.99 -10.36 -5.11
N THR A 445 -4.68 -11.66 -5.19
CA THR A 445 -3.33 -12.18 -4.86
C THR A 445 -2.27 -11.71 -5.84
N ALA A 446 -2.57 -11.53 -7.13
CA ALA A 446 -1.64 -10.95 -8.09
C ALA A 446 -1.26 -9.51 -7.72
N ARG A 447 -2.22 -8.68 -7.30
CA ARG A 447 -1.96 -7.29 -6.86
C ARG A 447 -1.20 -7.26 -5.53
N ALA A 448 -1.57 -8.12 -4.58
CA ALA A 448 -0.86 -8.25 -3.32
C ALA A 448 0.56 -8.76 -3.48
N ALA A 449 0.81 -9.67 -4.41
CA ALA A 449 2.15 -10.11 -4.71
C ALA A 449 3.04 -8.97 -5.25
N LEU A 450 2.50 -8.04 -6.04
CA LEU A 450 3.25 -6.86 -6.48
C LEU A 450 3.60 -5.93 -5.32
N ALA A 451 2.66 -5.66 -4.41
CA ALA A 451 2.93 -4.87 -3.21
C ALA A 451 3.99 -5.54 -2.31
N LEU A 452 3.90 -6.86 -2.13
CA LEU A 452 4.90 -7.64 -1.41
C LEU A 452 6.27 -7.64 -2.09
N ASP A 453 6.35 -7.72 -3.43
CA ASP A 453 7.63 -7.60 -4.16
C ASP A 453 8.24 -6.21 -3.98
N ASN A 454 7.42 -5.16 -3.97
CA ASN A 454 7.89 -3.80 -3.71
C ASN A 454 8.43 -3.67 -2.29
N ALA A 455 7.72 -4.17 -1.27
CA ALA A 455 8.19 -4.21 0.11
C ALA A 455 9.49 -5.02 0.27
N ARG A 456 9.62 -6.16 -0.42
CA ARG A 456 10.82 -7.00 -0.47
C ARG A 456 12.02 -6.26 -1.07
N ARG A 457 11.84 -5.63 -2.23
CA ARG A 457 12.90 -4.87 -2.92
C ARG A 457 13.37 -3.70 -2.08
N TYR A 458 12.43 -2.95 -1.51
CA TYR A 458 12.75 -1.87 -0.59
C TYR A 458 13.55 -2.37 0.63
N THR A 459 13.15 -3.51 1.21
CA THR A 459 13.89 -4.15 2.32
C THR A 459 15.32 -4.53 1.90
N ARG A 460 15.50 -5.08 0.69
CA ARG A 460 16.82 -5.44 0.14
C ARG A 460 17.71 -4.22 -0.06
N GLU A 461 17.16 -3.19 -0.69
CA GLU A 461 17.87 -1.94 -0.97
C GLU A 461 18.31 -1.26 0.34
N ARG A 462 17.39 -1.11 1.30
CA ARG A 462 17.67 -0.57 2.64
C ARG A 462 18.75 -1.39 3.36
N ARG A 463 18.66 -2.73 3.33
CA ARG A 463 19.67 -3.60 3.96
C ARG A 463 21.05 -3.46 3.32
N ALA A 464 21.12 -3.37 1.98
CA ALA A 464 22.38 -3.17 1.27
C ALA A 464 23.02 -1.81 1.60
N ALA A 465 22.22 -0.76 1.61
CA ALA A 465 22.60 0.59 1.99
C ALA A 465 23.15 0.68 3.42
N VAL A 466 22.41 0.17 4.41
CA VAL A 466 22.85 0.12 5.81
C VAL A 466 24.10 -0.75 5.97
N GLY A 467 24.20 -1.84 5.21
CA GLY A 467 25.39 -2.70 5.17
C GLY A 467 26.64 -1.95 4.67
N LEU A 468 26.51 -1.20 3.58
CA LEU A 468 27.59 -0.37 3.05
C LEU A 468 28.03 0.69 4.06
N GLN A 469 27.08 1.43 4.65
CA GLN A 469 27.41 2.45 5.65
C GLN A 469 28.13 1.85 6.87
N ARG A 470 27.68 0.70 7.39
CA ARG A 470 28.37 0.01 8.48
C ARG A 470 29.79 -0.43 8.12
N SER A 471 30.03 -0.80 6.86
CA SER A 471 31.39 -1.11 6.38
C SER A 471 32.29 0.13 6.29
N LEU A 472 31.68 1.32 6.13
CA LEU A 472 32.36 2.61 6.09
C LEU A 472 32.58 3.22 7.47
N LEU A 473 32.08 2.61 8.57
CA LEU A 473 32.33 3.09 9.94
C LEU A 473 33.44 2.26 10.61
N PRO A 474 34.21 2.83 11.55
CA PRO A 474 35.21 2.10 12.31
C PRO A 474 34.59 1.02 13.21
N PRO A 475 35.40 0.08 13.75
CA PRO A 475 34.96 -0.84 14.79
C PRO A 475 34.31 -0.07 15.95
N SER A 476 33.27 -0.65 16.54
CA SER A 476 32.53 -0.01 17.64
C SER A 476 33.34 0.15 18.93
N GLN A 477 34.49 -0.49 19.02
CA GLN A 477 35.43 -0.39 20.13
C GLN A 477 36.85 -0.36 19.57
N THR A 478 37.67 0.56 20.06
CA THR A 478 39.10 0.64 19.74
C THR A 478 39.88 0.81 21.02
N GLU A 479 40.95 0.04 21.18
CA GLU A 479 41.84 0.08 22.33
C GLU A 479 43.22 0.54 21.86
N THR A 480 43.71 1.66 22.41
CA THR A 480 45.06 2.17 22.16
C THR A 480 45.77 2.49 23.47
N ALA A 481 47.08 2.72 23.41
CA ALA A 481 47.86 3.24 24.53
C ALA A 481 47.28 4.53 25.15
N ALA A 482 46.59 5.37 24.37
CA ALA A 482 46.04 6.64 24.81
C ALA A 482 44.60 6.58 25.30
N VAL A 483 43.75 5.71 24.71
CA VAL A 483 42.32 5.69 25.01
C VAL A 483 41.71 4.29 24.87
N SER A 484 40.67 4.03 25.65
CA SER A 484 39.67 3.00 25.36
C SER A 484 38.43 3.68 24.79
N THR A 485 37.89 3.20 23.67
CA THR A 485 36.72 3.83 23.04
C THR A 485 35.56 2.87 22.88
N ALA A 486 34.35 3.43 22.93
CA ALA A 486 33.15 2.77 22.43
C ALA A 486 32.29 3.78 21.65
N SER A 487 31.68 3.34 20.57
CA SER A 487 30.78 4.17 19.78
C SER A 487 29.38 3.57 19.65
N VAL A 488 28.40 4.45 19.55
CA VAL A 488 27.00 4.12 19.29
C VAL A 488 26.55 4.94 18.09
N TYR A 489 26.08 4.26 17.07
CA TYR A 489 25.46 4.87 15.89
C TYR A 489 24.02 4.37 15.75
N LEU A 490 23.06 5.30 15.72
CA LEU A 490 21.65 5.01 15.41
C LEU A 490 21.19 5.87 14.22
N PRO A 491 20.87 5.25 13.08
CA PRO A 491 20.33 5.98 11.94
C PRO A 491 18.89 6.45 12.21
N THR A 492 18.48 7.53 11.55
CA THR A 492 17.11 8.03 11.53
C THR A 492 16.19 7.06 10.83
N ASP A 493 14.91 7.03 11.21
CA ASP A 493 13.88 6.21 10.55
C ASP A 493 13.37 6.81 9.22
N THR A 494 14.25 7.45 8.45
CA THR A 494 13.94 7.90 7.09
C THR A 494 13.88 6.70 6.15
N ALA A 495 13.25 6.85 4.98
CA ALA A 495 13.00 5.74 4.06
C ALA A 495 14.29 4.96 3.68
N THR A 496 15.41 5.65 3.54
CA THR A 496 16.70 5.04 3.18
C THR A 496 17.46 4.46 4.39
N GLY A 497 17.28 5.02 5.60
CA GLY A 497 18.00 4.59 6.81
C GLY A 497 19.52 4.81 6.74
N ILE A 498 19.98 5.75 5.92
CA ILE A 498 21.40 6.09 5.70
C ILE A 498 21.68 7.51 6.16
N GLY A 499 22.77 7.66 6.91
CA GLY A 499 23.25 8.91 7.51
C GLY A 499 24.39 9.61 6.81
N GLY A 500 24.53 10.91 7.11
CA GLY A 500 25.74 11.71 6.90
C GLY A 500 26.72 11.68 8.11
N ASP A 501 26.23 11.22 9.25
CA ASP A 501 26.93 11.10 10.53
C ASP A 501 28.08 10.09 10.50
N TRP A 502 29.24 10.45 11.08
CA TRP A 502 30.41 9.57 11.18
C TRP A 502 31.34 9.91 12.33
N PHE A 503 32.22 8.96 12.64
CA PHE A 503 33.30 9.12 13.61
C PHE A 503 34.53 8.32 13.17
N ASP A 504 35.70 8.66 13.70
CA ASP A 504 36.90 7.84 13.57
C ASP A 504 37.82 7.97 14.79
N VAL A 505 38.65 6.93 15.00
CA VAL A 505 39.67 6.88 16.05
C VAL A 505 40.98 6.49 15.36
N ILE A 506 41.88 7.46 15.22
CA ILE A 506 43.07 7.33 14.39
C ILE A 506 44.31 7.34 15.31
N PRO A 507 45.04 6.21 15.44
CA PRO A 507 46.32 6.20 16.13
C PRO A 507 47.32 7.10 15.40
N LEU A 508 47.91 8.03 16.14
CA LEU A 508 48.94 8.95 15.64
C LEU A 508 50.32 8.52 16.14
N SER A 509 51.35 9.19 15.64
CA SER A 509 52.72 9.00 16.12
C SER A 509 52.86 9.31 17.62
N SER A 510 53.83 8.66 18.26
CA SER A 510 54.19 8.89 19.66
C SER A 510 53.07 8.54 20.65
N ALA A 511 52.35 7.45 20.37
CA ALA A 511 51.24 6.93 21.17
C ALA A 511 50.03 7.89 21.28
N ARG A 512 49.98 8.98 20.51
CA ARG A 512 48.84 9.91 20.50
C ARG A 512 47.66 9.31 19.74
N VAL A 513 46.49 9.90 19.91
CA VAL A 513 45.28 9.49 19.19
C VAL A 513 44.50 10.71 18.73
N ALA A 514 43.99 10.65 17.50
CA ALA A 514 42.97 11.56 17.02
C ALA A 514 41.58 10.95 17.15
N LEU A 515 40.65 11.74 17.67
CA LEU A 515 39.23 11.42 17.82
C LEU A 515 38.46 12.39 16.94
N VAL A 516 37.60 11.84 16.09
CA VAL A 516 36.89 12.62 15.09
C VAL A 516 35.41 12.29 15.15
N THR A 517 34.57 13.31 15.04
CA THR A 517 33.13 13.14 14.83
C THR A 517 32.66 14.23 13.88
N GLY A 518 31.80 13.87 12.94
CA GLY A 518 31.30 14.80 11.95
C GLY A 518 29.94 14.40 11.43
N ASP A 519 29.30 15.36 10.78
CA ASP A 519 27.96 15.23 10.20
C ASP A 519 27.92 15.95 8.86
N VAL A 520 27.34 15.29 7.86
CA VAL A 520 27.15 15.84 6.51
C VAL A 520 25.69 16.22 6.37
N VAL A 521 25.43 17.48 6.01
CA VAL A 521 24.06 17.97 5.83
C VAL A 521 23.30 17.12 4.82
N GLY A 522 22.13 16.62 5.24
CA GLY A 522 21.25 15.78 4.42
C GLY A 522 21.23 14.32 4.87
N HIS A 523 20.50 13.48 4.13
CA HIS A 523 20.36 12.05 4.43
C HIS A 523 20.28 11.23 3.15
N GLY A 524 20.68 9.96 3.19
CA GLY A 524 20.68 9.08 2.03
C GLY A 524 22.07 8.84 1.42
N LEU A 525 22.07 8.31 0.20
CA LEU A 525 23.28 7.77 -0.44
C LEU A 525 24.35 8.83 -0.71
N GLU A 526 23.94 10.04 -1.11
CA GLU A 526 24.85 11.15 -1.41
C GLU A 526 25.59 11.64 -0.15
N ALA A 527 24.86 11.85 0.96
CA ALA A 527 25.45 12.22 2.25
C ALA A 527 26.46 11.17 2.73
N SER A 528 26.14 9.88 2.58
CA SER A 528 27.07 8.79 2.90
C SER A 528 28.30 8.71 2.00
N ALA A 529 28.17 9.05 0.71
CA ALA A 529 29.31 9.13 -0.19
C ALA A 529 30.26 10.27 0.21
N THR A 530 29.72 11.45 0.52
CA THR A 530 30.49 12.59 1.03
C THR A 530 31.14 12.27 2.36
N MET A 531 30.42 11.63 3.29
CA MET A 531 30.96 11.14 4.56
C MET A 531 32.17 10.21 4.35
N GLY A 532 32.07 9.23 3.44
CA GLY A 532 33.18 8.33 3.13
C GLY A 532 34.41 9.04 2.56
N ARG A 533 34.21 10.07 1.74
CA ARG A 533 35.29 10.94 1.23
C ARG A 533 35.93 11.75 2.35
N LEU A 534 35.14 12.41 3.20
CA LEU A 534 35.61 13.19 4.34
C LEU A 534 36.41 12.33 5.31
N ARG A 535 35.89 11.17 5.69
CA ARG A 535 36.58 10.24 6.59
C ARG A 535 37.94 9.82 6.03
N THR A 536 38.00 9.49 4.74
CA THR A 536 39.25 9.10 4.07
C THR A 536 40.24 10.28 4.02
N ALA A 537 39.75 11.49 3.74
CA ALA A 537 40.56 12.70 3.74
C ALA A 537 41.15 12.99 5.12
N VAL A 538 40.33 12.97 6.18
CA VAL A 538 40.79 13.19 7.56
C VAL A 538 41.84 12.16 7.94
N ARG A 539 41.67 10.88 7.60
CA ARG A 539 42.68 9.86 7.88
C ARG A 539 44.00 10.14 7.18
N THR A 540 43.95 10.56 5.92
CA THR A 540 45.14 10.91 5.13
C THR A 540 45.85 12.13 5.70
N LEU A 541 45.10 13.15 6.11
CA LEU A 541 45.65 14.38 6.72
C LEU A 541 46.19 14.11 8.13
N ALA A 542 45.53 13.24 8.91
CA ALA A 542 45.98 12.84 10.23
C ALA A 542 47.30 12.05 10.17
N ASP A 543 47.51 11.22 9.14
CA ASP A 543 48.78 10.52 8.91
C ASP A 543 49.96 11.48 8.65
N LEU A 544 49.69 12.72 8.21
CA LEU A 544 50.68 13.80 8.08
C LEU A 544 50.97 14.51 9.41
N ASP A 545 50.27 14.13 10.50
CA ASP A 545 50.46 14.64 11.86
C ASP A 545 50.29 16.16 11.98
N LEU A 546 49.32 16.71 11.24
CA LEU A 546 48.95 18.13 11.23
C LEU A 546 48.28 18.56 12.55
N GLU A 547 48.45 19.84 12.92
CA GLU A 547 47.69 20.43 14.03
C GLU A 547 46.18 20.47 13.69
N PRO A 548 45.28 20.38 14.69
CA PRO A 548 43.83 20.30 14.46
C PRO A 548 43.23 21.40 13.58
N ASP A 549 43.68 22.64 13.72
CA ASP A 549 43.26 23.78 12.91
C ASP A 549 43.71 23.66 11.45
N GLU A 550 44.97 23.32 11.22
CA GLU A 550 45.51 23.13 9.85
C GLU A 550 44.82 21.97 9.13
N LEU A 551 44.53 20.87 9.84
CA LEU A 551 43.77 19.75 9.28
C LEU A 551 42.37 20.19 8.85
N LEU A 552 41.65 20.96 9.68
CA LEU A 552 40.31 21.44 9.33
C LEU A 552 40.34 22.44 8.18
N VAL A 553 41.37 23.27 8.05
CA VAL A 553 41.56 24.14 6.87
C VAL A 553 41.68 23.32 5.59
N HIS A 554 42.54 22.29 5.58
CA HIS A 554 42.67 21.42 4.41
C HIS A 554 41.41 20.61 4.10
N LEU A 555 40.64 20.25 5.13
CA LEU A 555 39.36 19.59 4.96
C LEU A 555 38.32 20.54 4.36
N ASP A 556 38.27 21.80 4.80
CA ASP A 556 37.40 22.85 4.27
C ASP A 556 37.66 23.12 2.78
N ASP A 557 38.93 23.20 2.38
CA ASP A 557 39.35 23.33 0.98
C ASP A 557 38.95 22.11 0.13
N LEU A 558 38.91 20.92 0.73
CA LEU A 558 38.47 19.70 0.05
C LEU A 558 36.96 19.71 -0.16
N VAL A 559 36.18 20.06 0.87
CA VAL A 559 34.70 20.19 0.75
C VAL A 559 34.34 21.24 -0.27
N SER A 560 35.00 22.40 -0.23
CA SER A 560 34.77 23.49 -1.19
C SER A 560 34.98 23.04 -2.64
N ARG A 561 35.99 22.19 -2.91
CA ARG A 561 36.20 21.62 -4.25
C ARG A 561 35.16 20.57 -4.63
N LEU A 562 34.78 19.70 -3.70
CA LEU A 562 33.76 18.68 -3.94
C LEU A 562 32.40 19.29 -4.28
N LEU A 563 32.03 20.41 -3.65
CA LEU A 563 30.79 21.14 -3.94
C LEU A 563 30.78 21.73 -5.35
N VAL A 564 31.94 22.18 -5.86
CA VAL A 564 32.08 22.70 -7.22
C VAL A 564 31.96 21.59 -8.26
N GLU A 565 32.54 20.40 -8.01
CA GLU A 565 32.47 19.26 -8.93
C GLU A 565 31.04 18.69 -9.08
N THR A 566 30.22 18.75 -8.03
CA THR A 566 28.82 18.31 -8.07
C THR A 566 27.88 19.30 -8.76
N ASP A 567 28.29 20.56 -8.93
CA ASP A 567 27.52 21.63 -9.57
C ASP A 567 27.82 21.76 -11.08
N GLU A 568 28.69 20.92 -11.68
CA GLU A 568 28.82 20.86 -13.14
C GLU A 568 27.56 20.19 -13.73
N PRO A 569 26.74 20.91 -14.52
CA PRO A 569 25.64 20.29 -15.22
C PRO A 569 26.23 19.39 -16.31
N ASP A 570 25.67 18.18 -16.45
CA ASP A 570 25.82 17.36 -17.65
C ASP A 570 25.73 18.28 -18.88
N ALA A 571 26.87 18.52 -19.51
CA ALA A 571 26.92 19.22 -20.79
C ALA A 571 26.26 18.31 -21.81
N ASP A 572 25.04 18.69 -22.20
CA ASP A 572 24.28 18.08 -23.29
C ASP A 572 25.20 18.02 -24.54
N PRO A 573 25.45 16.84 -25.17
CA PRO A 573 26.39 16.73 -26.28
C PRO A 573 25.91 17.38 -27.59
N ASP A 574 24.72 17.98 -27.62
CA ASP A 574 24.02 18.31 -28.88
C ASP A 574 23.95 19.82 -29.22
N ASP A 575 24.77 20.67 -28.59
CA ASP A 575 24.93 22.08 -29.01
C ASP A 575 26.30 22.35 -29.66
N GLU A 576 26.69 21.49 -30.61
CA GLU A 576 27.47 21.98 -31.75
C GLU A 576 26.50 22.76 -32.65
N HIS A 577 26.65 24.09 -32.75
CA HIS A 577 26.64 24.86 -34.01
C HIS A 577 26.84 26.37 -33.73
N GLY A 578 28.06 26.86 -34.03
CA GLY A 578 28.25 28.18 -34.66
C GLY A 578 28.81 29.32 -33.82
N GLY A 579 30.13 29.51 -33.85
CA GLY A 579 30.76 30.78 -33.47
C GLY A 579 32.28 30.75 -33.40
N SER A 580 32.97 30.97 -34.52
CA SER A 580 34.44 30.99 -34.65
C SER A 580 35.16 32.08 -33.81
N PRO A 581 36.48 31.91 -33.57
CA PRO A 581 37.24 32.63 -32.52
C PRO A 581 37.97 33.88 -33.03
N GLY A 582 38.19 34.87 -32.15
CA GLY A 582 39.24 35.88 -32.37
C GLY A 582 39.14 37.16 -31.54
N GLY A 583 40.16 37.41 -30.69
CA GLY A 583 40.54 38.77 -30.22
C GLY A 583 40.97 38.87 -28.75
N PRO A 584 42.20 39.36 -28.43
CA PRO A 584 42.77 39.42 -27.07
C PRO A 584 42.31 40.68 -26.28
N PRO A 585 42.59 40.78 -24.96
CA PRO A 585 41.90 41.72 -24.08
C PRO A 585 42.50 43.13 -24.14
N GLY A 586 41.63 44.12 -24.28
CA GLY A 586 41.94 45.55 -24.23
C GLY A 586 41.46 46.18 -22.93
N GLU A 587 42.42 46.79 -22.26
CA GLU A 587 42.40 47.66 -21.07
C GLU A 587 41.17 48.57 -20.89
N THR A 588 40.76 48.69 -19.62
CA THR A 588 39.85 49.70 -19.07
C THR A 588 40.40 51.12 -19.25
N PRO A 589 39.53 52.11 -19.48
CA PRO A 589 39.67 53.32 -18.67
C PRO A 589 38.35 54.01 -18.29
N GLY A 590 38.33 54.55 -17.07
CA GLY A 590 37.89 55.93 -16.87
C GLY A 590 36.47 56.14 -16.34
N ALA A 591 36.34 56.17 -15.01
CA ALA A 591 35.27 56.86 -14.31
C ALA A 591 35.29 58.38 -14.61
N ARG A 592 34.12 59.01 -14.77
CA ARG A 592 33.86 60.35 -14.22
C ARG A 592 32.40 60.55 -13.78
N PRO A 593 32.16 61.38 -12.75
CA PRO A 593 30.90 61.47 -12.01
C PRO A 593 30.14 62.77 -12.27
N GLY A 594 28.83 62.78 -11.96
CA GLY A 594 28.06 64.01 -11.76
C GLY A 594 26.68 63.96 -12.38
N ASP A 595 25.65 63.69 -11.56
CA ASP A 595 24.62 64.69 -11.23
C ASP A 595 23.53 64.09 -10.33
N ARG A 596 23.20 64.83 -9.27
CA ARG A 596 22.01 64.72 -8.42
C ARG A 596 21.39 66.14 -8.37
N PRO A 597 20.20 66.35 -7.80
CA PRO A 597 18.92 65.63 -7.91
C PRO A 597 17.77 66.62 -8.22
N GLY A 598 16.56 66.12 -8.54
CA GLY A 598 15.37 66.97 -8.72
C GLY A 598 14.06 66.22 -8.49
N ASP A 599 13.33 66.66 -7.47
CA ASP A 599 12.08 66.14 -6.91
C ASP A 599 10.92 65.93 -7.90
N ARG A 600 10.11 64.88 -7.68
CA ARG A 600 8.70 64.95 -7.18
C ARG A 600 8.03 63.55 -7.07
N PRO A 601 6.93 63.42 -6.30
CA PRO A 601 6.77 62.33 -5.34
C PRO A 601 5.63 61.33 -5.65
N GLY A 602 5.67 60.18 -4.96
CA GLY A 602 4.48 59.52 -4.46
C GLY A 602 3.84 58.46 -5.36
N GLY A 603 4.39 57.24 -5.32
CA GLY A 603 3.70 56.01 -5.76
C GLY A 603 4.26 54.83 -4.98
N ARG A 604 3.40 54.08 -4.29
CA ARG A 604 3.74 52.92 -3.45
C ARG A 604 4.51 51.84 -4.25
N PRO A 605 5.59 51.24 -3.73
CA PRO A 605 6.21 50.08 -4.36
C PRO A 605 5.49 48.81 -3.90
N GLY A 606 4.80 48.17 -4.84
CA GLY A 606 4.51 46.74 -4.81
C GLY A 606 5.06 46.16 -6.10
N ASP A 607 5.83 45.08 -5.96
CA ASP A 607 6.40 44.23 -7.01
C ASP A 607 7.22 44.88 -8.12
N GLU A 608 8.55 44.66 -8.07
CA GLU A 608 9.31 44.11 -9.20
C GLU A 608 10.78 43.86 -8.80
N GLY A 609 11.15 42.57 -8.77
CA GLY A 609 12.45 42.11 -9.28
C GLY A 609 13.67 42.13 -8.34
N TRP A 610 13.61 41.46 -7.20
CA TRP A 610 14.86 40.87 -6.66
C TRP A 610 15.26 39.73 -7.61
N PRO A 611 16.49 39.69 -8.17
CA PRO A 611 16.92 38.52 -8.91
C PRO A 611 16.80 37.32 -7.98
N ALA A 612 15.98 36.36 -8.39
CA ALA A 612 15.72 35.13 -7.65
C ALA A 612 17.05 34.60 -7.14
N HIS A 613 17.19 34.60 -5.82
CA HIS A 613 18.23 33.85 -5.13
C HIS A 613 18.09 32.43 -5.65
N ARG A 614 18.96 32.06 -6.58
CA ARG A 614 19.29 30.67 -6.86
C ARG A 614 19.58 30.11 -5.48
N ARG A 615 18.70 29.24 -4.97
CA ARG A 615 18.95 28.48 -3.75
C ARG A 615 20.19 27.66 -4.04
N ALA A 616 21.36 28.23 -3.79
CA ALA A 616 22.56 27.46 -3.56
C ALA A 616 22.20 26.52 -2.41
N VAL A 617 22.15 25.23 -2.71
CA VAL A 617 22.13 24.22 -1.66
C VAL A 617 23.46 24.40 -0.94
N ALA A 618 23.47 25.13 0.17
CA ALA A 618 24.62 25.21 1.05
C ALA A 618 24.78 23.84 1.72
N SER A 619 25.38 22.88 1.02
CA SER A 619 25.68 21.56 1.56
C SER A 619 26.99 21.64 2.34
N GLY A 620 26.93 22.18 3.56
CA GLY A 620 28.08 22.18 4.48
C GLY A 620 28.23 20.85 5.22
N ALA A 621 29.39 20.60 5.81
CA ALA A 621 29.60 19.51 6.77
C ALA A 621 30.13 20.05 8.09
N THR A 622 29.75 19.45 9.22
CA THR A 622 30.32 19.78 10.52
C THR A 622 31.36 18.73 10.92
N CYS A 623 32.39 19.14 11.65
CA CYS A 623 33.44 18.23 12.11
C CYS A 623 34.09 18.77 13.38
N VAL A 624 34.30 17.90 14.37
CA VAL A 624 35.21 18.14 15.49
C VAL A 624 36.40 17.19 15.38
N TYR A 625 37.60 17.73 15.57
CA TYR A 625 38.85 16.97 15.54
C TYR A 625 39.64 17.22 16.82
N ALA A 626 39.92 16.16 17.58
CA ALA A 626 40.56 16.21 18.87
C ALA A 626 41.81 15.31 18.90
N VAL A 627 42.97 15.84 19.24
CA VAL A 627 44.22 15.09 19.40
C VAL A 627 44.58 15.01 20.87
N TYR A 628 44.59 13.79 21.42
CA TYR A 628 45.00 13.54 22.80
C TYR A 628 46.40 12.96 22.86
N ASP A 629 47.26 13.60 23.66
CA ASP A 629 48.60 13.11 24.00
C ASP A 629 48.61 12.48 25.40
N PRO A 630 48.79 11.15 25.51
CA PRO A 630 48.76 10.46 26.81
C PRO A 630 50.04 10.69 27.65
N VAL A 631 51.10 11.27 27.09
CA VAL A 631 52.32 11.60 27.81
C VAL A 631 52.18 12.95 28.51
N SER A 632 51.78 13.99 27.75
CA SER A 632 51.56 15.32 28.32
C SER A 632 50.18 15.50 28.95
N ARG A 633 49.26 14.56 28.69
CA ARG A 633 47.84 14.60 29.08
C ARG A 633 47.06 15.78 28.50
N ARG A 634 47.59 16.41 27.45
CA ARG A 634 46.94 17.54 26.76
C ARG A 634 46.07 17.02 25.62
N CYS A 635 44.89 17.60 25.48
CA CYS A 635 43.98 17.37 24.37
C CYS A 635 43.82 18.69 23.60
N ALA A 636 44.23 18.70 22.33
CA ALA A 636 44.08 19.83 21.42
C ALA A 636 42.87 19.60 20.52
N ILE A 637 41.90 20.51 20.54
CA ILE A 637 40.59 20.33 19.90
C ILE A 637 40.29 21.52 19.00
N ALA A 638 39.84 21.26 17.79
CA ALA A 638 39.26 22.27 16.88
C ALA A 638 37.90 21.79 16.36
N SER A 639 36.99 22.73 16.11
CA SER A 639 35.63 22.45 15.64
C SER A 639 35.24 23.33 14.45
N ALA A 640 34.66 22.71 13.43
CA ALA A 640 34.02 23.33 12.28
C ALA A 640 32.50 23.13 12.39
N GLY A 641 31.79 24.11 12.97
CA GLY A 641 30.33 24.10 13.13
C GLY A 641 29.76 22.97 14.01
N HIS A 642 30.59 22.20 14.72
CA HIS A 642 30.18 21.00 15.46
C HIS A 642 30.00 21.29 16.96
N PRO A 643 29.07 20.61 17.66
CA PRO A 643 28.88 20.77 19.11
C PRO A 643 30.16 20.53 19.93
N PRO A 644 30.34 21.24 21.06
CA PRO A 644 31.51 21.08 21.91
C PRO A 644 31.52 19.69 22.59
N PRO A 645 32.67 19.01 22.66
CA PRO A 645 32.78 17.75 23.40
C PRO A 645 32.51 17.92 24.89
N ALA A 646 31.92 16.91 25.52
CA ALA A 646 31.77 16.84 26.98
C ALA A 646 32.95 16.06 27.60
N VAL A 647 33.49 16.56 28.71
CA VAL A 647 34.52 15.90 29.51
C VAL A 647 33.94 15.59 30.88
N ALA A 648 33.88 14.31 31.24
CA ALA A 648 33.59 13.86 32.59
C ALA A 648 34.90 13.44 33.28
N ALA A 649 35.32 14.18 34.30
CA ALA A 649 36.51 13.88 35.06
C ALA A 649 36.27 12.70 36.03
N PRO A 650 37.33 12.03 36.51
CA PRO A 650 37.21 10.89 37.43
C PRO A 650 36.51 11.21 38.76
N ASP A 651 36.46 12.48 39.15
CA ASP A 651 35.76 12.96 40.34
C ASP A 651 34.24 13.14 40.15
N GLY A 652 33.74 12.92 38.92
CA GLY A 652 32.34 13.05 38.55
C GLY A 652 31.94 14.44 38.06
N THR A 653 32.87 15.41 38.00
CA THR A 653 32.60 16.71 37.38
C THR A 653 32.46 16.55 35.87
N VAL A 654 31.46 17.22 35.28
CA VAL A 654 31.22 17.18 33.82
C VAL A 654 31.15 18.60 33.28
N GLU A 655 32.04 18.89 32.34
CA GLU A 655 32.18 20.20 31.70
C GLU A 655 32.23 20.05 30.17
N TYR A 656 31.72 21.06 29.47
CA TYR A 656 31.87 21.16 28.02
C TYR A 656 33.15 21.90 27.69
N VAL A 657 33.93 21.40 26.74
CA VAL A 657 35.15 22.08 26.28
C VAL A 657 34.73 23.43 25.65
N PRO A 658 35.33 24.56 26.06
CA PRO A 658 34.96 25.89 25.57
C PRO A 658 35.54 26.17 24.17
N VAL A 659 35.32 25.26 23.22
CA VAL A 659 35.74 25.43 21.83
C VAL A 659 34.98 26.59 21.19
N GLN A 660 35.68 27.44 20.44
CA GLN A 660 35.06 28.43 19.55
C GLN A 660 34.85 27.76 18.18
N PRO A 661 33.63 27.27 17.84
CA PRO A 661 33.44 26.60 16.56
C PRO A 661 33.60 27.59 15.42
N GLY A 662 34.45 27.24 14.44
CA GLY A 662 34.51 27.91 13.16
C GLY A 662 33.26 27.64 12.31
N PRO A 663 33.16 28.23 11.10
CA PRO A 663 32.05 27.94 10.20
C PRO A 663 32.02 26.44 9.82
N PRO A 664 30.86 25.89 9.43
CA PRO A 664 30.80 24.56 8.82
C PRO A 664 31.70 24.48 7.57
N LEU A 665 32.24 23.30 7.31
CA LEU A 665 33.10 23.02 6.17
C LEU A 665 32.37 23.32 4.85
N GLY A 666 33.07 23.93 3.90
CA GLY A 666 32.56 24.32 2.58
C GLY A 666 31.82 25.67 2.54
N VAL A 667 31.56 26.29 3.70
CA VAL A 667 30.93 27.61 3.78
C VAL A 667 31.96 28.74 3.60
N GLY A 668 33.21 28.48 3.96
CA GLY A 668 34.29 29.47 4.03
C GLY A 668 34.12 30.45 5.20
N GLY A 669 35.20 31.14 5.60
CA GLY A 669 35.13 32.18 6.63
C GLY A 669 36.38 32.32 7.50
N LEU A 670 36.16 32.48 8.81
CA LEU A 670 37.19 32.67 9.85
C LEU A 670 38.07 31.41 10.01
N PRO A 671 39.34 31.55 10.44
CA PRO A 671 40.21 30.40 10.72
C PRO A 671 39.65 29.57 11.88
N PHE A 672 39.93 28.26 11.85
CA PHE A 672 39.63 27.37 12.97
C PHE A 672 40.61 27.61 14.13
N GLU A 673 40.10 27.66 15.35
CA GLU A 673 40.92 27.87 16.55
C GLU A 673 41.10 26.57 17.34
N VAL A 674 42.33 26.34 17.82
CA VAL A 674 42.65 25.20 18.69
C VAL A 674 42.42 25.58 20.14
N THR A 675 41.62 24.79 20.83
CA THR A 675 41.46 24.83 22.29
C THR A 675 42.24 23.69 22.92
N GLU A 676 43.12 24.00 23.86
CA GLU A 676 43.90 22.99 24.59
C GLU A 676 43.35 22.82 26.02
N VAL A 677 43.09 21.57 26.41
CA VAL A 677 42.68 21.20 27.77
C VAL A 677 43.57 20.10 28.34
N GLU A 678 43.82 20.12 29.65
CA GLU A 678 44.51 19.02 30.35
C GLU A 678 43.47 18.02 30.86
N LEU A 679 43.65 16.74 30.56
CA LEU A 679 42.73 15.67 30.94
C LEU A 679 43.38 14.73 31.95
N ALA A 680 42.78 14.59 33.12
CA ALA A 680 43.21 13.60 34.09
C ALA A 680 43.16 12.17 33.50
N PRO A 681 44.02 11.24 33.95
CA PRO A 681 43.92 9.84 33.55
C PRO A 681 42.56 9.25 33.98
N GLY A 682 41.88 8.55 33.06
CA GLY A 682 40.56 7.97 33.31
C GLY A 682 39.39 8.93 33.07
N SER A 683 39.64 10.18 32.66
CA SER A 683 38.59 11.08 32.17
C SER A 683 37.86 10.48 30.98
N LEU A 684 36.56 10.75 30.88
CA LEU A 684 35.71 10.32 29.78
C LEU A 684 35.40 11.52 28.89
N LEU A 685 35.86 11.47 27.64
CA LEU A 685 35.53 12.42 26.59
C LEU A 685 34.36 11.85 25.76
N ALA A 686 33.31 12.65 25.55
CA ALA A 686 32.16 12.31 24.72
C ALA A 686 32.05 13.29 23.54
N LEU A 687 32.23 12.77 22.32
CA LEU A 687 31.98 13.48 21.07
C LEU A 687 30.65 12.96 20.52
N TYR A 688 29.79 13.85 20.05
CA TYR A 688 28.43 13.49 19.67
C TYR A 688 27.88 14.42 18.60
N THR A 689 26.95 13.90 17.80
CA THR A 689 26.25 14.67 16.77
C THR A 689 24.94 15.26 17.30
N ASN A 690 24.38 16.16 16.51
CA ASN A 690 23.20 16.92 16.83
C ASN A 690 21.99 16.04 17.17
N GLY A 691 21.77 14.89 16.52
CA GLY A 691 20.62 14.05 16.86
C GLY A 691 20.64 13.47 18.28
N LEU A 692 21.79 13.48 18.99
CA LEU A 692 21.83 13.11 20.41
C LEU A 692 21.17 14.17 21.30
N ILE A 693 21.26 15.45 20.94
CA ILE A 693 20.79 16.59 21.73
C ILE A 693 19.45 17.14 21.19
N HIS A 694 19.22 17.14 19.87
CA HIS A 694 17.99 17.61 19.25
C HIS A 694 16.81 16.65 19.43
N GLY A 695 15.76 17.09 20.15
CA GLY A 695 14.44 16.43 20.16
C GLY A 695 13.46 17.16 19.25
N ARG A 696 12.37 16.50 18.80
CA ARG A 696 11.24 17.19 18.13
C ARG A 696 10.61 18.21 19.09
N GLY A 697 11.17 19.43 19.13
CA GLY A 697 10.65 20.58 19.88
C GLY A 697 11.43 21.03 21.12
N GLY A 698 12.64 20.51 21.38
CA GLY A 698 13.49 20.94 22.51
C GLY A 698 14.62 21.89 22.10
N ASP A 699 15.04 22.76 23.02
CA ASP A 699 16.21 23.63 22.86
C ASP A 699 17.52 22.80 22.91
N LEU A 700 18.56 23.25 22.19
CA LEU A 700 19.89 22.63 22.16
C LEU A 700 20.49 22.52 23.56
N ASP A 701 20.31 23.57 24.37
CA ASP A 701 20.84 23.67 25.73
C ASP A 701 20.22 22.62 26.66
N ASP A 702 18.91 22.35 26.54
CA ASP A 702 18.23 21.31 27.33
C ASP A 702 18.81 19.91 27.04
N GLY A 703 19.09 19.62 25.77
CA GLY A 703 19.68 18.37 25.32
C GLY A 703 21.10 18.18 25.87
N MET A 704 21.93 19.24 25.83
CA MET A 704 23.27 19.23 26.42
C MET A 704 23.22 19.09 27.94
N ASP A 705 22.30 19.77 28.62
CA ASP A 705 22.17 19.65 30.07
C ASP A 705 21.72 18.24 30.49
N GLU A 706 20.88 17.57 29.70
CA GLU A 706 20.50 16.18 29.93
C GLU A 706 21.69 15.22 29.75
N LEU A 707 22.48 15.40 28.68
CA LEU A 707 23.70 14.61 28.49
C LEU A 707 24.67 14.80 29.67
N ARG A 708 24.86 16.04 30.11
CA ARG A 708 25.70 16.38 31.28
C ARG A 708 25.21 15.66 32.53
N ARG A 709 23.91 15.70 32.83
CA ARG A 709 23.32 15.02 33.99
C ARG A 709 23.57 13.51 33.96
N ARG A 710 23.41 12.86 32.80
CA ARG A 710 23.62 11.42 32.66
C ARG A 710 25.09 11.01 32.81
N LEU A 711 26.01 11.81 32.27
CA LEU A 711 27.45 11.60 32.45
C LEU A 711 27.90 11.84 33.90
N ALA A 712 27.21 12.70 34.64
CA ALA A 712 27.48 12.99 36.05
C ALA A 712 26.90 11.95 37.04
N LEU A 713 26.19 10.92 36.56
CA LEU A 713 25.65 9.88 37.43
C LEU A 713 26.79 9.10 38.12
N PRO A 714 26.64 8.71 39.40
CA PRO A 714 27.64 7.92 40.10
C PRO A 714 27.97 6.62 39.35
N GLY A 715 29.25 6.40 39.07
CA GLY A 715 29.72 5.22 38.35
C GLY A 715 29.63 5.30 36.83
N ALA A 716 29.06 6.36 36.24
CA ALA A 716 29.04 6.54 34.79
C ALA A 716 30.46 6.58 34.22
N VAL A 717 31.35 7.38 34.82
CA VAL A 717 32.74 7.45 34.40
C VAL A 717 33.44 6.11 34.51
N THR A 718 33.15 5.25 35.48
CA THR A 718 33.84 3.94 35.65
C THR A 718 33.16 2.76 34.94
N ALA A 719 31.95 2.93 34.41
CA ALA A 719 31.20 1.88 33.74
C ALA A 719 31.86 1.40 32.43
N PRO A 720 31.60 0.14 31.99
CA PRO A 720 31.98 -0.31 30.67
C PRO A 720 31.42 0.62 29.58
N LEU A 721 32.29 1.15 28.72
CA LEU A 721 31.92 2.15 27.72
C LEU A 721 30.76 1.72 26.79
N PRO A 722 30.67 0.45 26.33
CA PRO A 722 29.55 0.01 25.49
C PRO A 722 28.20 -0.02 26.22
N GLU A 723 28.18 -0.19 27.53
CA GLU A 723 26.96 -0.16 28.34
C GLU A 723 26.55 1.28 28.61
N LEU A 724 27.51 2.14 28.95
CA LEU A 724 27.29 3.57 29.12
C LEU A 724 26.75 4.21 27.84
N GLY A 725 27.37 3.95 26.68
CA GLY A 725 26.90 4.48 25.40
C GLY A 725 25.45 4.08 25.10
N ARG A 726 25.10 2.81 25.32
CA ARG A 726 23.71 2.34 25.16
C ARG A 726 22.76 3.03 26.14
N ALA A 727 23.15 3.20 27.40
CA ALA A 727 22.33 3.89 28.40
C ALA A 727 22.10 5.37 28.05
N LEU A 728 23.13 6.06 27.56
CA LEU A 728 23.04 7.47 27.14
C LEU A 728 22.02 7.66 26.00
N VAL A 729 21.97 6.71 25.06
CA VAL A 729 21.07 6.80 23.90
C VAL A 729 19.67 6.20 24.16
N ALA A 730 19.54 5.20 25.05
CA ALA A 730 18.28 4.49 25.32
C ALA A 730 17.18 5.35 25.94
N GLY A 731 17.52 6.41 26.67
CA GLY A 731 16.54 7.30 27.31
C GLY A 731 15.80 8.24 26.35
N ARG A 732 15.72 7.93 25.04
CA ARG A 732 14.99 8.70 24.01
C ARG A 732 14.07 7.76 23.23
N PRO A 733 12.73 8.00 23.18
CA PRO A 733 11.80 7.11 22.49
C PRO A 733 12.04 7.12 20.96
N ALA A 734 11.89 5.94 20.33
CA ALA A 734 12.25 5.71 18.91
C ALA A 734 11.48 6.60 17.92
N ASN A 735 10.30 7.07 18.29
CA ASN A 735 9.42 7.94 17.50
C ASN A 735 9.76 9.44 17.57
N ALA A 736 10.82 9.83 18.32
CA ALA A 736 11.19 11.23 18.57
C ALA A 736 12.50 11.69 17.88
N ARG A 737 13.14 10.85 17.06
CA ARG A 737 14.43 11.17 16.41
C ARG A 737 14.19 11.82 15.05
N ALA A 738 14.59 13.07 14.91
CA ALA A 738 14.52 13.81 13.64
C ALA A 738 15.79 13.65 12.79
N ASP A 739 16.88 13.19 13.41
CA ASP A 739 18.23 13.13 12.85
C ASP A 739 19.03 11.96 13.44
N ASP A 740 20.16 11.64 12.82
CA ASP A 740 21.02 10.54 13.18
C ASP A 740 21.73 10.78 14.52
N VAL A 741 22.02 9.70 15.23
CA VAL A 741 22.74 9.77 16.51
C VAL A 741 24.07 9.07 16.38
N THR A 742 25.14 9.85 16.49
CA THR A 742 26.50 9.36 16.68
C THR A 742 27.00 9.78 18.04
N LEU A 743 27.54 8.83 18.79
CA LEU A 743 28.20 9.06 20.08
C LEU A 743 29.51 8.27 20.10
N LEU A 744 30.63 8.97 20.24
CA LEU A 744 31.96 8.41 20.48
C LEU A 744 32.37 8.73 21.92
N LEU A 745 32.51 7.69 22.73
CA LEU A 745 33.04 7.76 24.08
C LEU A 745 34.50 7.33 24.07
N ALA A 746 35.39 8.15 24.66
CA ALA A 746 36.80 7.86 24.79
C ALA A 746 37.26 8.07 26.24
N ARG A 747 37.67 7.00 26.90
CA ARG A 747 38.27 7.03 28.23
C ARG A 747 39.77 7.20 28.11
N THR A 748 40.31 8.29 28.66
CA THR A 748 41.73 8.62 28.60
C THR A 748 42.58 7.66 29.42
N ARG A 749 43.76 7.35 28.90
CA ARG A 749 44.85 6.67 29.59
C ARG A 749 46.06 7.62 29.59
N ALA A 750 46.95 7.43 30.56
CA ALA A 750 48.22 8.13 30.58
C ALA A 750 49.35 7.12 30.44
N VAL A 751 50.39 7.50 29.70
CA VAL A 751 51.66 6.75 29.73
C VAL A 751 52.30 7.03 31.09
N PRO A 752 52.66 5.99 31.87
CA PRO A 752 53.27 6.19 33.17
C PRO A 752 54.59 6.98 33.06
N ALA A 753 54.86 7.86 34.04
CA ALA A 753 56.06 8.70 34.01
C ALA A 753 57.34 7.86 33.94
N GLU A 754 57.36 6.70 34.60
CA GLU A 754 58.45 5.72 34.57
C GLU A 754 58.69 5.11 33.19
N ALA A 755 57.70 5.14 32.29
CA ALA A 755 57.79 4.68 30.91
C ALA A 755 58.16 5.80 29.92
N THR A 756 58.53 6.97 30.43
CA THR A 756 59.04 8.08 29.63
C THR A 756 60.36 8.61 30.17
N ALA A 757 61.18 9.18 29.30
CA ALA A 757 62.38 9.92 29.68
C ALA A 757 62.55 11.10 28.74
N ALA A 758 62.73 12.30 29.28
CA ALA A 758 62.95 13.51 28.50
C ALA A 758 64.18 14.24 29.03
N TRP A 759 65.02 14.74 28.12
CA TRP A 759 66.23 15.47 28.46
C TRP A 759 66.39 16.69 27.55
N PRO A 760 66.64 17.89 28.10
CA PRO A 760 67.15 18.99 27.30
C PRO A 760 68.59 18.67 26.89
N VAL A 761 68.94 19.08 25.67
CA VAL A 761 70.23 18.87 25.05
C VAL A 761 70.75 20.22 24.57
N ASP A 762 71.93 20.59 25.09
CA ASP A 762 72.63 21.78 24.64
C ASP A 762 73.06 21.61 23.17
N ALA A 763 73.09 22.70 22.41
CA ALA A 763 73.49 22.70 21.00
C ALA A 763 75.02 22.57 20.82
N ASP A 764 75.63 21.62 21.53
CA ASP A 764 77.04 21.25 21.47
C ASP A 764 77.17 19.82 20.91
N PRO A 765 77.93 19.59 19.83
CA PRO A 765 78.20 18.24 19.31
C PRO A 765 78.69 17.23 20.38
N ALA A 766 79.34 17.67 21.45
CA ALA A 766 79.74 16.80 22.56
C ALA A 766 78.55 16.20 23.32
N ALA A 767 77.38 16.86 23.31
CA ALA A 767 76.18 16.42 24.00
C ALA A 767 75.59 15.12 23.42
N VAL A 768 75.88 14.78 22.16
CA VAL A 768 75.41 13.54 21.51
C VAL A 768 75.89 12.29 22.24
N ALA A 769 77.13 12.29 22.75
CA ALA A 769 77.65 11.17 23.53
C ALA A 769 76.91 10.98 24.86
N LEU A 770 76.55 12.08 25.52
CA LEU A 770 75.78 12.07 26.77
C LEU A 770 74.34 11.58 26.55
N VAL A 771 73.72 11.94 25.42
CA VAL A 771 72.39 11.43 25.06
C VAL A 771 72.41 9.92 24.88
N ARG A 772 73.42 9.37 24.19
CA ARG A 772 73.57 7.91 24.05
C ARG A 772 73.70 7.21 25.40
N GLU A 773 74.59 7.71 26.27
CA GLU A 773 74.80 7.14 27.61
C GLU A 773 73.49 7.10 28.41
N ARG A 774 72.76 8.23 28.44
CA ARG A 774 71.46 8.34 29.13
C ARG A 774 70.39 7.43 28.52
N ALA A 775 70.33 7.31 27.20
CA ALA A 775 69.41 6.42 26.51
C ALA A 775 69.70 4.95 26.85
N THR A 776 70.97 4.54 26.82
CA THR A 776 71.42 3.18 27.15
C THR A 776 71.12 2.80 28.60
N GLU A 777 71.39 3.70 29.55
CA GLU A 777 70.99 3.51 30.95
C GLU A 777 69.48 3.34 31.09
N ARG A 778 68.70 4.17 30.39
CA ARG A 778 67.24 4.12 30.44
C ARG A 778 66.67 2.84 29.83
N LEU A 779 67.18 2.40 28.68
CA LEU A 779 66.74 1.17 28.02
C LEU A 779 67.06 -0.06 28.85
N ARG A 780 68.25 -0.13 29.47
CA ARG A 780 68.58 -1.19 30.45
C ARG A 780 67.65 -1.17 31.66
N ALA A 781 67.32 0.01 32.18
CA ALA A 781 66.35 0.13 33.27
C ALA A 781 64.94 -0.33 32.87
N TRP A 782 64.59 -0.25 31.58
CA TRP A 782 63.34 -0.76 31.03
C TRP A 782 63.39 -2.22 30.58
N GLY A 783 64.55 -2.90 30.68
CA GLY A 783 64.75 -4.27 30.21
C GLY A 783 64.70 -4.40 28.68
N LEU A 784 65.15 -3.37 27.97
CA LEU A 784 65.17 -3.28 26.50
C LEU A 784 66.61 -3.30 25.96
N GLU A 785 67.46 -4.17 26.49
CA GLU A 785 68.86 -4.31 26.11
C GLU A 785 69.05 -4.55 24.61
N ASP A 786 68.15 -5.31 23.99
CA ASP A 786 68.21 -5.67 22.57
C ASP A 786 68.05 -4.45 21.63
N LEU A 787 67.39 -3.39 22.11
CA LEU A 787 67.16 -2.16 21.32
C LEU A 787 68.28 -1.13 21.46
N VAL A 788 69.18 -1.28 22.45
CA VAL A 788 70.21 -0.29 22.80
C VAL A 788 71.02 0.16 21.59
N PHE A 789 71.58 -0.79 20.84
CA PHE A 789 72.42 -0.47 19.68
C PHE A 789 71.66 0.36 18.64
N THR A 790 70.46 -0.11 18.27
CA THR A 790 69.63 0.53 17.25
C THR A 790 69.18 1.93 17.69
N THR A 791 68.74 2.08 18.95
CA THR A 791 68.31 3.37 19.50
C THR A 791 69.47 4.37 19.61
N GLU A 792 70.67 3.93 20.00
CA GLU A 792 71.86 4.80 20.04
C GLU A 792 72.20 5.37 18.66
N LEU A 793 72.10 4.57 17.60
CA LEU A 793 72.30 5.03 16.23
C LEU A 793 71.23 6.05 15.81
N VAL A 794 69.95 5.73 16.06
CA VAL A 794 68.82 6.63 15.73
C VAL A 794 68.98 7.97 16.43
N LEU A 795 69.19 7.98 17.75
CA LEU A 795 69.37 9.21 18.51
C LEU A 795 70.63 9.98 18.09
N SER A 796 71.73 9.29 17.79
CA SER A 796 72.95 9.95 17.31
C SER A 796 72.70 10.74 16.04
N GLU A 797 72.00 10.15 15.07
CA GLU A 797 71.69 10.82 13.80
C GLU A 797 70.67 11.95 13.97
N LEU A 798 69.60 11.73 14.73
CA LEU A 798 68.55 12.72 14.94
C LEU A 798 69.06 13.94 15.72
N VAL A 799 69.77 13.73 16.83
CA VAL A 799 70.32 14.82 17.66
C VAL A 799 71.42 15.57 16.92
N THR A 800 72.31 14.87 16.20
CA THR A 800 73.35 15.54 15.39
C THR A 800 72.72 16.43 14.33
N ASN A 801 71.65 15.97 13.67
CA ASN A 801 70.91 16.78 12.70
C ASN A 801 70.25 18.00 13.35
N ALA A 802 69.58 17.83 14.50
CA ALA A 802 68.98 18.93 15.23
C ALA A 802 70.01 20.01 15.59
N ILE A 803 71.13 19.62 16.21
CA ILE A 803 72.22 20.55 16.60
C ILE A 803 72.81 21.26 15.38
N ARG A 804 73.05 20.53 14.28
CA ARG A 804 73.71 21.07 13.08
C ARG A 804 72.83 22.05 12.30
N TYR A 805 71.52 21.82 12.24
CA TYR A 805 70.63 22.55 11.33
C TYR A 805 69.64 23.48 12.03
N ALA A 806 69.37 23.29 13.32
CA ALA A 806 68.40 24.08 14.08
C ALA A 806 69.01 24.92 15.20
N GLY A 807 70.19 24.54 15.70
CA GLY A 807 70.75 25.13 16.92
C GLY A 807 70.08 24.56 18.17
N GLY A 808 69.90 25.40 19.21
CA GLY A 808 69.23 25.01 20.46
C GLY A 808 68.07 25.94 20.79
N PRO A 809 67.16 25.53 21.69
CA PRO A 809 67.19 24.32 22.51
C PRO A 809 66.79 23.05 21.74
N VAL A 810 67.48 21.93 21.99
CA VAL A 810 67.09 20.60 21.49
C VAL A 810 66.52 19.79 22.67
N GLU A 811 65.44 19.06 22.44
CA GLU A 811 64.88 18.15 23.45
C GLU A 811 64.82 16.73 22.89
N VAL A 812 65.25 15.76 23.70
CA VAL A 812 65.16 14.34 23.36
C VAL A 812 64.16 13.69 24.30
N ARG A 813 63.21 12.94 23.75
CA ARG A 813 62.21 12.20 24.51
C ARG A 813 62.13 10.75 24.06
N LEU A 814 62.17 9.83 25.01
CA LEU A 814 61.91 8.40 24.83
C LEU A 814 60.58 8.05 25.48
N ILE A 815 59.73 7.32 24.75
CA ILE A 815 58.39 6.91 25.18
C ILE A 815 58.28 5.40 24.99
N ARG A 816 57.98 4.67 26.06
CA ARG A 816 57.71 3.23 26.03
C ARG A 816 56.21 2.99 26.19
N ALA A 817 55.54 2.74 25.07
CA ALA A 817 54.12 2.41 25.01
C ALA A 817 53.93 1.05 24.32
N GLU A 818 53.12 0.97 23.26
CA GLU A 818 53.02 -0.21 22.39
C GLU A 818 54.30 -0.46 21.60
N CYS A 819 55.03 0.61 21.29
CA CYS A 819 56.38 0.59 20.72
C CYS A 819 57.31 1.50 21.54
N LEU A 820 58.61 1.44 21.27
CA LEU A 820 59.58 2.44 21.74
C LEU A 820 59.64 3.59 20.73
N THR A 821 59.19 4.78 21.13
CA THR A 821 59.30 5.99 20.32
C THR A 821 60.47 6.85 20.78
N CYS A 822 61.31 7.25 19.83
CA CYS A 822 62.37 8.25 20.02
C CYS A 822 61.95 9.55 19.34
N GLU A 823 61.89 10.64 20.09
CA GLU A 823 61.58 11.98 19.58
C GLU A 823 62.75 12.93 19.80
N VAL A 824 63.04 13.75 18.79
CA VAL A 824 63.98 14.85 18.88
C VAL A 824 63.29 16.11 18.39
N SER A 825 63.10 17.08 19.29
CA SER A 825 62.47 18.35 19.01
C SER A 825 63.49 19.47 18.89
N ASP A 826 63.28 20.37 17.93
CA ASP A 826 64.15 21.51 17.66
C ASP A 826 63.34 22.70 17.10
N PRO A 827 63.85 23.95 17.19
CA PRO A 827 63.09 25.14 16.81
C PRO A 827 63.01 25.38 15.28
N SER A 828 63.58 24.51 14.44
CA SER A 828 63.59 24.70 12.99
C SER A 828 62.25 24.31 12.37
N ALA A 829 61.72 25.18 11.50
CA ALA A 829 60.59 24.85 10.63
C ALA A 829 61.00 24.12 9.34
N THR A 830 62.28 23.73 9.18
CA THR A 830 62.78 23.18 7.91
C THR A 830 62.47 21.69 7.78
N GLN A 831 61.82 21.31 6.66
CA GLN A 831 61.48 19.92 6.40
C GLN A 831 62.72 19.02 6.23
N PRO A 832 62.84 17.92 7.00
CA PRO A 832 63.90 16.96 6.82
C PRO A 832 63.71 16.21 5.49
N ARG A 833 64.73 16.23 4.63
CA ARG A 833 64.72 15.51 3.34
C ARG A 833 65.69 14.35 3.37
N MET A 834 65.18 13.15 3.11
CA MET A 834 66.04 11.99 2.86
C MET A 834 66.82 12.21 1.56
N ARG A 835 68.14 12.03 1.61
CA ARG A 835 69.01 12.14 0.44
C ARG A 835 69.64 10.78 0.15
N ARG A 836 69.73 10.40 -1.14
CA ARG A 836 70.59 9.29 -1.58
C ARG A 836 72.03 9.80 -1.66
N ALA A 837 72.73 9.75 -0.53
CA ALA A 837 74.14 10.11 -0.46
C ALA A 837 74.98 9.15 -1.32
N ARG A 838 75.90 9.69 -2.13
CA ARG A 838 76.86 8.90 -2.91
C ARG A 838 77.88 8.24 -1.98
N LEU A 839 78.60 7.23 -2.47
CA LEU A 839 79.65 6.55 -1.70
C LEU A 839 80.71 7.52 -1.16
N THR A 840 80.94 8.65 -1.85
CA THR A 840 81.91 9.70 -1.53
C THR A 840 81.38 10.83 -0.64
N ASP A 841 80.07 10.87 -0.34
CA ASP A 841 79.49 11.97 0.43
C ASP A 841 79.73 11.74 1.93
N GLU A 842 80.31 12.74 2.61
CA GLU A 842 80.58 12.73 4.06
C GLU A 842 79.32 12.94 4.92
N GLY A 843 78.15 13.20 4.32
CA GLY A 843 76.89 13.44 5.03
C GLY A 843 75.65 13.05 4.23
N GLY A 844 74.47 13.16 4.87
CA GLY A 844 73.18 12.91 4.22
C GLY A 844 72.67 11.45 4.28
N ARG A 845 73.34 10.57 5.03
CA ARG A 845 72.91 9.18 5.28
C ARG A 845 72.05 9.01 6.53
N GLY A 846 72.04 9.97 7.46
CA GLY A 846 71.42 9.81 8.78
C GLY A 846 69.95 9.40 8.74
N LEU A 847 69.10 10.16 8.05
CA LEU A 847 67.67 9.81 7.93
C LEU A 847 67.44 8.51 7.15
N TYR A 848 68.34 8.14 6.24
CA TYR A 848 68.27 6.84 5.55
C TYR A 848 68.56 5.70 6.53
N LEU A 849 69.54 5.85 7.42
CA LEU A 849 69.83 4.88 8.48
C LEU A 849 68.66 4.76 9.46
N VAL A 850 68.09 5.87 9.92
CA VAL A 850 66.87 5.87 10.76
C VAL A 850 65.77 5.07 10.07
N ALA A 851 65.48 5.36 8.81
CA ALA A 851 64.46 4.67 8.04
C ALA A 851 64.68 3.16 7.84
N GLN A 852 65.93 2.68 7.89
CA GLN A 852 66.25 1.25 7.79
C GLN A 852 66.21 0.52 9.15
N LEU A 853 66.34 1.27 10.25
CA LEU A 853 66.49 0.75 11.59
C LEU A 853 65.20 0.84 12.43
N THR A 854 64.18 1.53 11.92
CA THR A 854 62.91 1.78 12.62
C THR A 854 61.72 1.40 11.74
N ASN A 855 60.62 1.00 12.37
CA ASN A 855 59.42 0.54 11.66
C ASN A 855 58.68 1.70 11.02
N ARG A 856 58.58 2.82 11.73
CA ARG A 856 58.00 4.07 11.27
C ARG A 856 58.87 5.23 11.75
N TRP A 857 58.94 6.27 10.94
CA TRP A 857 59.56 7.53 11.33
C TRP A 857 58.87 8.67 10.57
N GLY A 858 58.95 9.87 11.11
CA GLY A 858 58.31 11.03 10.50
C GLY A 858 58.74 12.34 11.16
N SER A 859 58.10 13.42 10.73
CA SER A 859 58.27 14.75 11.32
C SER A 859 56.92 15.35 11.62
N ARG A 860 56.75 15.84 12.84
CA ARG A 860 55.62 16.65 13.29
C ARG A 860 56.04 18.11 13.34
N TYR A 861 55.20 19.01 12.86
CA TYR A 861 55.42 20.45 13.00
C TYR A 861 54.49 20.98 14.07
N THR A 862 54.99 21.91 14.87
CA THR A 862 54.21 22.70 15.79
C THR A 862 54.52 24.16 15.56
N ARG A 863 53.73 25.07 16.12
CA ARG A 863 54.02 26.51 16.05
C ARG A 863 55.40 26.91 16.62
N GLN A 864 55.99 26.05 17.46
CA GLN A 864 57.25 26.32 18.16
C GLN A 864 58.47 25.65 17.54
N GLY A 865 58.28 24.78 16.52
CA GLY A 865 59.39 24.07 15.88
C GLY A 865 58.94 22.78 15.21
N LYS A 866 59.81 21.79 15.18
CA LYS A 866 59.51 20.45 14.68
C LYS A 866 59.96 19.38 15.66
N THR A 867 59.30 18.24 15.61
CA THR A 867 59.73 17.01 16.26
C THR A 867 59.94 15.95 15.20
N ILE A 868 61.16 15.41 15.11
CA ILE A 868 61.44 14.21 14.33
C ILE A 868 61.27 13.00 15.24
N TRP A 869 60.48 12.02 14.84
CA TRP A 869 60.17 10.84 15.64
C TRP A 869 60.48 9.55 14.88
N ALA A 870 60.82 8.50 15.61
CA ALA A 870 61.06 7.17 15.08
C ALA A 870 60.60 6.08 16.05
N GLU A 871 59.96 5.04 15.55
CA GLU A 871 59.31 3.97 16.32
C GLU A 871 60.03 2.63 16.09
N GLN A 872 60.35 1.95 17.19
CA GLN A 872 60.99 0.63 17.21
C GLN A 872 60.06 -0.36 17.91
N GLU A 873 59.87 -1.55 17.34
CA GLU A 873 59.09 -2.62 17.98
C GLU A 873 59.75 -3.08 19.29
N LEU A 874 58.91 -3.38 20.28
CA LEU A 874 59.37 -3.97 21.53
C LEU A 874 59.60 -5.49 21.32
N PRO A 875 60.60 -6.11 21.98
CA PRO A 875 60.94 -7.52 21.83
C PRO A 875 59.85 -8.52 22.24
#